data_AF-A0A5S4V6M1-F1
#
_entry.id   AF-A0A5S4V6M1-F1
#
_cell.length_a   1.000
_cell.length_b   1.000
_cell.length_c   1.000
_cell.angle_alpha   90.00
_cell.angle_beta   90.00
_cell.angle_gamma   90.00
#
_symmetry.space_group_name_H-M   'P 1'
#
loop_
_entity.id
_entity.type
_entity.pdbx_description
1 polymer ?
#
loop_
_entity_poly.entity_id
_entity_poly.type
_entity_poly.pdbx_seq_one_letter_code
_entity_poly.pdbx_strand_id
1 'polypeptide(L)'
;MRGDDVPRGVVGPDPGPDGAVRGVGGEWHHERVTTSAPAMIGRDADLAMLNERLAEVRAGAPFTVIIGGEAGIGKTRLIREFEAGLPDDVRLLAGQCVDLGSVAAPYAPVKTALRTLLSEVGAQRMLDAVGPGRAALIALLPELVSGESSVATIVPPVTPVAAGSATGQLHEAIAVLLETFSREHPIVFVIEDLHWIDAASLALLRFLMRALGSSRVLTVLSYRTEDLTRGHPVRDFLSEAERDRWVERRELGRLTKVQVKKLTKSLIVDEVPSERVLDTVFRRSDGVPFFVEELVGIDGCRDEGFVPDTLRDLLLARYERLPEPAQGLLRLISTGGVRVSHAMLEAVYTGTADELDAAARQAVLFGVLTIEGDDYAFRHALVREAILSDLLPGERARFHARYAEAYEAAAAAGARRLAAEISYHWLGAHDAAKAFPATMQAMREARAAAAYGTAAQLGERALGLWDVVPDAAALAGMSKLELMGRTASHLRNAGEGDRSLALVKAALAECPRDDPNYPRLLRDKGLYLANVGKAGSVAVLEEALAALDARGDTGPTELRATTLTALAGRLMIDGRLDDAVETADRALAVATEIGSPRYSSIATNIAGISRADRGDVVEGLALLERARELADGDGAALLRYWTNASDQHYLVGHYHEAVRLAEEGLAQARAQGVERSSGVILASNAVDPLFALGEWERAEELIDRALALDPPTPFTVYLLRARIWALLWRGETERATRLWQSSRPSMAAVMEVEMQTRLGVGRVAAEIALANDDLPAAWREVRPLLHERHAPLAGYALPFLWVAARVVAAVRARPHAVSEAVAIEVAEAVPEFRSLLEQLSYWPTQPVWAAAFEAELAEASEGAGAGDAGTDVAAWRAAVEAAAAPEAPGFLIAYALLRQGEAELAGADRAAARTSLQAALDVADSGGVIAVHDRVVRVAAAAGIALEGVGGGAGLVAPEAGVAGTPSDADVLAAAELTARERQVLELIAEGLSNRQIGERLFISGKTASVHVSAILRKLGAATRTEAAYRAGALR
;
A
#
# COMPACT_ATOMS: atom_id res chain seq x y z
N MET A 1 97.66 15.53 2.18
CA MET A 1 96.48 16.00 2.93
C MET A 1 95.40 14.93 2.80
N ARG A 2 94.95 14.39 3.94
CA ARG A 2 93.78 13.53 4.26
C ARG A 2 92.91 13.07 3.06
N GLY A 3 92.55 11.80 2.84
CA GLY A 3 92.69 10.52 3.56
C GLY A 3 91.84 9.47 2.82
N ASP A 4 92.31 8.22 2.81
CA ASP A 4 91.95 7.08 1.95
C ASP A 4 90.53 6.47 2.14
N ASP A 5 89.93 5.86 1.09
CA ASP A 5 89.76 4.39 0.96
C ASP A 5 88.89 3.92 -0.25
N VAL A 6 89.57 3.25 -1.21
CA VAL A 6 89.31 1.97 -1.93
C VAL A 6 87.96 1.66 -2.67
N PRO A 7 87.99 0.95 -3.83
CA PRO A 7 86.99 1.01 -4.90
C PRO A 7 86.13 -0.26 -5.08
N ARG A 8 85.00 -0.15 -5.80
CA ARG A 8 84.27 -1.28 -6.43
C ARG A 8 84.01 -0.89 -7.89
N GLY A 9 84.28 -1.67 -8.94
CA GLY A 9 84.52 -3.11 -9.00
C GLY A 9 83.55 -3.77 -9.99
N VAL A 10 83.77 -3.51 -11.29
CA VAL A 10 83.47 -4.31 -12.50
C VAL A 10 82.09 -4.99 -12.64
N VAL A 11 81.32 -4.48 -13.61
CA VAL A 11 80.09 -5.08 -14.17
C VAL A 11 80.49 -6.17 -15.18
N GLY A 12 80.10 -7.42 -14.92
CA GLY A 12 80.27 -8.55 -15.82
C GLY A 12 79.11 -8.69 -16.82
N PRO A 13 79.36 -9.27 -18.02
CA PRO A 13 78.41 -9.34 -19.12
C PRO A 13 77.54 -10.61 -19.06
N ASP A 14 76.35 -10.46 -19.65
CA ASP A 14 75.31 -11.44 -19.94
C ASP A 14 75.79 -12.67 -20.74
N PRO A 15 75.40 -13.90 -20.34
CA PRO A 15 75.16 -14.95 -21.31
C PRO A 15 73.85 -15.73 -21.02
N GLY A 16 72.96 -15.78 -22.02
CA GLY A 16 71.91 -16.80 -22.09
C GLY A 16 72.49 -18.22 -22.24
N PRO A 17 71.70 -19.27 -21.97
CA PRO A 17 71.30 -20.13 -23.09
C PRO A 17 69.90 -20.76 -22.97
N ASP A 18 69.41 -21.23 -24.12
CA ASP A 18 68.27 -22.12 -24.32
C ASP A 18 68.14 -23.25 -23.28
N GLY A 19 66.94 -23.36 -22.72
CA GLY A 19 66.44 -24.54 -22.01
C GLY A 19 65.03 -24.85 -22.50
N ALA A 20 64.95 -25.70 -23.52
CA ALA A 20 63.73 -26.15 -24.18
C ALA A 20 62.57 -26.43 -23.20
N VAL A 21 61.52 -25.60 -23.27
CA VAL A 21 60.20 -25.92 -22.72
C VAL A 21 59.70 -27.12 -23.51
N ARG A 22 59.72 -28.30 -22.89
CA ARG A 22 59.02 -29.48 -23.43
C ARG A 22 57.55 -29.11 -23.60
N GLY A 23 57.15 -28.90 -24.85
CA GLY A 23 55.76 -28.82 -25.22
C GLY A 23 55.06 -30.10 -24.78
N VAL A 24 54.22 -29.99 -23.75
CA VAL A 24 53.20 -30.99 -23.45
C VAL A 24 52.00 -30.69 -24.35
N GLY A 25 52.24 -30.75 -25.66
CA GLY A 25 51.23 -30.76 -26.71
C GLY A 25 50.73 -32.19 -26.91
N GLY A 26 50.22 -32.81 -25.86
CA GLY A 26 49.40 -34.00 -25.98
C GLY A 26 47.99 -33.56 -26.33
N GLU A 27 47.45 -34.05 -27.44
CA GLU A 27 46.06 -33.84 -27.82
C GLU A 27 45.15 -34.25 -26.66
N TRP A 28 44.45 -33.26 -26.11
CA TRP A 28 43.35 -33.51 -25.19
C TRP A 28 42.22 -34.10 -26.03
N HIS A 29 42.04 -35.42 -25.97
CA HIS A 29 40.78 -36.03 -26.36
C HIS A 29 39.69 -35.50 -25.43
N HIS A 30 39.14 -34.35 -25.78
CA HIS A 30 37.93 -33.80 -25.23
C HIS A 30 36.76 -34.69 -25.67
N GLU A 31 36.46 -35.75 -24.91
CA GLU A 31 35.05 -36.14 -24.76
C GLU A 31 34.38 -35.02 -23.92
N ARG A 32 34.16 -33.85 -24.55
CA ARG A 32 33.33 -32.79 -23.97
C ARG A 32 31.88 -33.23 -24.15
N VAL A 33 31.37 -34.01 -23.19
CA VAL A 33 29.94 -34.01 -22.94
C VAL A 33 29.62 -32.62 -22.39
N THR A 34 29.19 -31.70 -23.25
CA THR A 34 28.61 -30.43 -22.80
C THR A 34 27.30 -30.76 -22.11
N THR A 35 27.30 -30.70 -20.78
CA THR A 35 26.16 -31.11 -19.96
C THR A 35 25.03 -30.09 -19.94
N SER A 36 25.15 -28.93 -20.60
CA SER A 36 24.04 -28.00 -20.88
C SER A 36 23.86 -27.84 -22.39
N ALA A 37 22.60 -27.74 -22.82
CA ALA A 37 22.31 -27.59 -24.24
C ALA A 37 22.68 -26.16 -24.69
N PRO A 38 23.36 -26.00 -25.84
CA PRO A 38 23.73 -24.68 -26.35
C PRO A 38 22.50 -23.85 -26.75
N ALA A 39 21.39 -24.49 -27.14
CA ALA A 39 20.15 -23.84 -27.52
C ALA A 39 19.04 -24.11 -26.50
N MET A 40 18.26 -23.07 -26.17
CA MET A 40 17.08 -23.22 -25.32
C MET A 40 15.96 -23.94 -26.08
N ILE A 41 15.37 -24.97 -25.47
CA ILE A 41 14.36 -25.81 -26.14
C ILE A 41 13.02 -25.70 -25.43
N GLY A 42 11.97 -25.46 -26.21
CA GLY A 42 10.58 -25.49 -25.74
C GLY A 42 10.12 -24.24 -25.02
N ARG A 43 10.85 -23.13 -25.20
CA ARG A 43 10.64 -21.85 -24.51
C ARG A 43 10.47 -20.68 -25.47
N ASP A 44 10.28 -20.95 -26.75
CA ASP A 44 10.15 -19.94 -27.80
C ASP A 44 8.97 -18.98 -27.52
N ALA A 45 7.84 -19.51 -27.07
CA ALA A 45 6.66 -18.71 -26.71
C ALA A 45 6.88 -17.87 -25.43
N ASP A 46 7.58 -18.43 -24.44
CA ASP A 46 7.89 -17.73 -23.19
C ASP A 46 8.86 -16.56 -23.44
N LEU A 47 9.89 -16.76 -24.28
CA LEU A 47 10.81 -15.72 -24.73
C LEU A 47 10.11 -14.66 -25.59
N ALA A 48 9.22 -15.07 -26.50
CA ALA A 48 8.46 -14.14 -27.33
C ALA A 48 7.60 -13.21 -26.47
N MET A 49 6.94 -13.74 -25.43
CA MET A 49 6.16 -12.95 -24.47
C MET A 49 7.02 -11.92 -23.73
N LEU A 50 8.19 -12.31 -23.20
CA LEU A 50 9.08 -11.35 -22.53
C LEU A 50 9.52 -10.21 -23.46
N ASN A 51 9.82 -10.53 -24.72
CA ASN A 51 10.17 -9.54 -25.73
C ASN A 51 8.99 -8.64 -26.12
N GLU A 52 7.77 -9.16 -26.19
CA GLU A 52 6.54 -8.40 -26.43
C GLU A 52 6.31 -7.38 -25.30
N ARG A 53 6.41 -7.82 -24.04
CA ARG A 53 6.27 -6.94 -22.87
C ARG A 53 7.38 -5.90 -22.79
N LEU A 54 8.61 -6.24 -23.16
CA LEU A 54 9.69 -5.26 -23.30
C LEU A 54 9.35 -4.20 -24.36
N ALA A 55 8.77 -4.58 -25.50
CA ALA A 55 8.38 -3.62 -26.53
C ALA A 55 7.30 -2.64 -26.04
N GLU A 56 6.32 -3.10 -25.26
CA GLU A 56 5.31 -2.24 -24.61
C GLU A 56 5.93 -1.28 -23.59
N VAL A 57 6.88 -1.76 -22.80
CA VAL A 57 7.65 -0.94 -21.84
C VAL A 57 8.46 0.14 -22.55
N ARG A 58 9.08 -0.20 -23.69
CA ARG A 58 9.78 0.78 -24.53
C ARG A 58 8.82 1.85 -25.09
N ALA A 59 7.56 1.51 -25.30
CA ALA A 59 6.51 2.44 -25.72
C ALA A 59 5.94 3.32 -24.58
N GLY A 60 6.33 3.08 -23.32
CA GLY A 60 5.99 3.94 -22.18
C GLY A 60 5.01 3.37 -21.16
N ALA A 61 4.63 2.09 -21.26
CA ALA A 61 3.75 1.43 -20.30
C ALA A 61 4.56 0.46 -19.40
N PRO A 62 4.60 0.63 -18.07
CA PRO A 62 5.31 -0.30 -17.20
C PRO A 62 4.65 -1.68 -17.22
N PHE A 63 5.45 -2.72 -17.01
CA PHE A 63 4.92 -4.09 -16.97
C PHE A 63 5.66 -4.94 -15.94
N THR A 64 4.95 -5.87 -15.30
CA THR A 64 5.53 -6.88 -14.42
C THR A 64 5.25 -8.28 -14.96
N VAL A 65 6.28 -9.07 -15.17
CA VAL A 65 6.17 -10.48 -15.57
C VAL A 65 6.63 -11.36 -14.41
N ILE A 66 5.76 -12.26 -13.98
CA ILE A 66 6.04 -13.19 -12.88
C ILE A 66 6.15 -14.61 -13.43
N ILE A 67 7.34 -15.19 -13.34
CA ILE A 67 7.67 -16.52 -13.86
C ILE A 67 7.65 -17.53 -12.71
N GLY A 68 6.60 -18.34 -12.67
CA GLY A 68 6.46 -19.47 -11.76
C GLY A 68 6.89 -20.79 -12.40
N GLY A 69 7.19 -21.78 -11.58
CA GLY A 69 7.40 -23.15 -12.04
C GLY A 69 8.30 -23.94 -11.11
N GLU A 70 8.37 -25.24 -11.36
CA GLU A 70 9.12 -26.19 -10.53
C GLU A 70 10.64 -25.90 -10.54
N ALA A 71 11.35 -26.38 -9.53
CA ALA A 71 12.80 -26.35 -9.48
C ALA A 71 13.39 -27.11 -10.68
N GLY A 72 14.40 -26.54 -11.32
CA GLY A 72 15.01 -27.13 -12.52
C GLY A 72 14.19 -27.02 -13.81
N ILE A 73 13.02 -26.35 -13.79
CA ILE A 73 12.16 -26.20 -14.98
C ILE A 73 12.71 -25.26 -16.08
N GLY A 74 13.78 -24.52 -15.76
CA GLY A 74 14.48 -23.61 -16.69
C GLY A 74 14.20 -22.11 -16.51
N LYS A 75 13.67 -21.65 -15.36
CA LYS A 75 13.36 -20.23 -15.09
C LYS A 75 14.58 -19.31 -15.26
N THR A 76 15.66 -19.56 -14.54
CA THR A 76 16.90 -18.76 -14.63
C THR A 76 17.52 -18.83 -16.02
N ARG A 77 17.43 -19.98 -16.71
CA ARG A 77 17.91 -20.07 -18.10
C ARG A 77 17.07 -19.21 -19.04
N LEU A 78 15.76 -19.13 -18.85
CA LEU A 78 14.85 -18.30 -19.66
C LEU A 78 15.22 -16.83 -19.50
N ILE A 79 15.43 -16.41 -18.26
CA ILE A 79 15.83 -15.04 -17.92
C ILE A 79 17.19 -14.72 -18.54
N ARG A 80 18.20 -15.58 -18.38
CA ARG A 80 19.52 -15.38 -19.00
C ARG A 80 19.48 -15.31 -20.52
N GLU A 81 18.64 -16.12 -21.16
CA GLU A 81 18.46 -16.10 -22.63
C GLU A 81 17.78 -14.80 -23.08
N PHE A 82 16.82 -14.30 -22.30
CA PHE A 82 16.20 -12.99 -22.51
C PHE A 82 17.22 -11.85 -22.30
N GLU A 83 18.02 -11.90 -21.22
CA GLU A 83 19.09 -10.95 -20.92
C GLU A 83 20.11 -10.86 -22.05
N ALA A 84 20.55 -12.01 -22.60
CA ALA A 84 21.49 -12.06 -23.71
C ALA A 84 20.92 -11.49 -25.03
N GLY A 85 19.60 -11.42 -25.15
CA GLY A 85 18.89 -10.85 -26.29
C GLY A 85 18.47 -9.39 -26.12
N LEU A 86 18.82 -8.74 -24.99
CA LEU A 86 18.40 -7.36 -24.73
C LEU A 86 19.06 -6.39 -25.73
N PRO A 87 18.31 -5.40 -26.25
CA PRO A 87 18.87 -4.33 -27.06
C PRO A 87 19.88 -3.46 -26.29
N ASP A 88 20.85 -2.87 -27.00
CA ASP A 88 21.87 -1.97 -26.40
C ASP A 88 21.28 -0.73 -25.70
N ASP A 89 20.04 -0.32 -26.06
CA ASP A 89 19.36 0.82 -25.45
C ASP A 89 18.63 0.48 -24.14
N VAL A 90 18.68 -0.78 -23.69
CA VAL A 90 18.01 -1.28 -22.48
C VAL A 90 19.03 -1.53 -21.37
N ARG A 91 18.72 -1.04 -20.16
CA ARG A 91 19.54 -1.26 -18.97
C ARG A 91 19.03 -2.47 -18.18
N LEU A 92 19.92 -3.41 -17.89
CA LEU A 92 19.63 -4.58 -17.04
C LEU A 92 20.07 -4.33 -15.59
N LEU A 93 19.12 -4.40 -14.67
CA LEU A 93 19.37 -4.35 -13.23
C LEU A 93 18.88 -5.66 -12.60
N ALA A 94 19.80 -6.53 -12.23
CA ALA A 94 19.47 -7.87 -11.73
C ALA A 94 19.88 -8.08 -10.26
N GLY A 95 19.02 -8.76 -9.52
CA GLY A 95 19.25 -9.20 -8.15
C GLY A 95 18.71 -10.60 -7.92
N GLN A 96 19.26 -11.32 -6.95
CA GLN A 96 18.81 -12.67 -6.58
C GLN A 96 18.58 -12.73 -5.07
N CYS A 97 17.46 -13.32 -4.66
CA CYS A 97 17.20 -13.61 -3.26
C CYS A 97 18.12 -14.74 -2.76
N VAL A 98 18.55 -14.66 -1.50
CA VAL A 98 19.51 -15.61 -0.92
C VAL A 98 18.86 -16.40 0.20
N ASP A 99 19.09 -17.71 0.21
CA ASP A 99 18.68 -18.63 1.27
C ASP A 99 19.51 -18.43 2.57
N LEU A 100 19.13 -17.43 3.36
CA LEU A 100 19.64 -17.16 4.72
C LEU A 100 18.56 -17.37 5.79
N GLY A 101 17.56 -18.21 5.48
CA GLY A 101 16.37 -18.39 6.31
C GLY A 101 15.50 -17.12 6.40
N SER A 102 14.65 -17.05 7.44
CA SER A 102 13.64 -15.99 7.59
C SER A 102 14.17 -14.58 7.87
N VAL A 103 15.48 -14.41 8.03
CA VAL A 103 16.11 -13.14 8.45
C VAL A 103 17.38 -12.91 7.62
N ALA A 104 17.19 -12.87 6.30
CA ALA A 104 18.23 -12.49 5.36
C ALA A 104 18.57 -10.99 5.49
N ALA A 105 19.74 -10.61 4.96
CA ALA A 105 20.13 -9.20 4.88
C ALA A 105 19.05 -8.39 4.13
N PRO A 106 18.54 -7.30 4.71
CA PRO A 106 17.40 -6.59 4.15
C PRO A 106 17.76 -5.93 2.81
N TYR A 107 16.81 -5.97 1.87
CA TYR A 107 16.98 -5.40 0.53
C TYR A 107 18.14 -6.01 -0.27
N ALA A 108 18.62 -7.21 0.09
CA ALA A 108 19.78 -7.84 -0.56
C ALA A 108 19.68 -7.87 -2.10
N PRO A 109 18.62 -8.43 -2.74
CA PRO A 109 18.53 -8.46 -4.20
C PRO A 109 18.51 -7.05 -4.81
N VAL A 110 17.85 -6.10 -4.14
CA VAL A 110 17.70 -4.73 -4.61
C VAL A 110 19.03 -3.98 -4.50
N LYS A 111 19.79 -4.15 -3.41
CA LYS A 111 21.14 -3.57 -3.26
C LYS A 111 22.07 -4.05 -4.36
N THR A 112 22.02 -5.34 -4.72
CA THR A 112 22.80 -5.88 -5.83
C THR A 112 22.46 -5.17 -7.14
N ALA A 113 21.18 -5.07 -7.48
CA ALA A 113 20.73 -4.38 -8.67
C ALA A 113 21.11 -2.88 -8.69
N LEU A 114 21.00 -2.18 -7.55
CA LEU A 114 21.36 -0.78 -7.43
C LEU A 114 22.88 -0.54 -7.45
N ARG A 115 23.70 -1.52 -7.06
CA ARG A 115 25.17 -1.44 -7.20
C ARG A 115 25.61 -1.53 -8.66
N THR A 116 24.93 -2.31 -9.48
CA THR A 116 25.12 -2.29 -10.94
C THR A 116 24.86 -0.89 -11.48
N LEU A 117 23.72 -0.30 -11.11
CA LEU A 117 23.39 1.08 -11.49
C LEU A 117 24.46 2.08 -11.01
N LEU A 118 24.92 1.96 -9.76
CA LEU A 118 26.00 2.78 -9.20
C LEU A 118 27.29 2.70 -10.02
N SER A 119 27.69 1.49 -10.43
CA SER A 119 28.89 1.28 -11.24
C SER A 119 28.80 1.91 -12.63
N GLU A 120 27.59 1.97 -13.21
CA GLU A 120 27.35 2.54 -14.54
C GLU A 120 27.24 4.07 -14.53
N VAL A 121 26.47 4.64 -13.60
CA VAL A 121 26.11 6.07 -13.62
C VAL A 121 26.89 6.93 -12.63
N GLY A 122 27.53 6.32 -11.64
CA GLY A 122 28.30 6.98 -10.59
C GLY A 122 27.45 7.53 -9.42
N ALA A 123 28.10 7.65 -8.25
CA ALA A 123 27.43 8.01 -6.98
C ALA A 123 26.74 9.38 -7.03
N GLN A 124 27.42 10.39 -7.59
CA GLN A 124 26.89 11.76 -7.64
C GLN A 124 25.59 11.84 -8.44
N ARG A 125 25.55 11.17 -9.61
CA ARG A 125 24.37 11.18 -10.47
C ARG A 125 23.18 10.44 -9.86
N MET A 126 23.42 9.35 -9.12
CA MET A 126 22.35 8.69 -8.35
C MET A 126 21.78 9.59 -7.25
N LEU A 127 22.65 10.28 -6.50
CA LEU A 127 22.24 11.21 -5.45
C LEU A 127 21.49 12.42 -6.02
N ASP A 128 21.90 12.91 -7.20
CA ASP A 128 21.22 13.98 -7.91
C ASP A 128 19.84 13.55 -8.42
N ALA A 129 19.72 12.35 -9.00
CA ALA A 129 18.45 11.80 -9.49
C ALA A 129 17.41 11.60 -8.37
N VAL A 130 17.84 11.15 -7.19
CA VAL A 130 16.94 10.85 -6.07
C VAL A 130 16.53 12.09 -5.25
N GLY A 131 17.23 13.21 -5.44
CA GLY A 131 16.92 14.48 -4.78
C GLY A 131 16.77 14.36 -3.26
N PRO A 132 15.56 14.50 -2.68
CA PRO A 132 15.36 14.44 -1.23
C PRO A 132 15.56 13.06 -0.61
N GLY A 133 15.46 11.98 -1.40
CA GLY A 133 15.68 10.62 -0.91
C GLY A 133 17.15 10.27 -0.62
N ARG A 134 18.09 11.23 -0.77
CA ARG A 134 19.54 11.03 -0.58
C ARG A 134 19.88 10.34 0.73
N ALA A 135 19.35 10.82 1.85
CA ALA A 135 19.66 10.26 3.16
C ALA A 135 19.20 8.79 3.28
N ALA A 136 18.00 8.47 2.76
CA ALA A 136 17.49 7.11 2.73
C ALA A 136 18.32 6.20 1.81
N LEU A 137 18.71 6.70 0.63
CA LEU A 137 19.55 5.96 -0.31
C LEU A 137 20.96 5.72 0.25
N ILE A 138 21.57 6.70 0.92
CA ILE A 138 22.86 6.57 1.60
C ILE A 138 22.77 5.55 2.75
N ALA A 139 21.67 5.55 3.51
CA ALA A 139 21.44 4.55 4.54
C ALA A 139 21.39 3.13 3.96
N LEU A 140 20.80 2.96 2.77
CA LEU A 140 20.79 1.69 2.04
C LEU A 140 22.17 1.32 1.50
N LEU A 141 22.85 2.25 0.82
CA LEU A 141 24.14 2.10 0.12
C LEU A 141 25.18 3.13 0.64
N PRO A 142 25.88 2.86 1.76
CA PRO A 142 26.85 3.80 2.33
C PRO A 142 28.06 4.06 1.44
N GLU A 143 28.38 3.15 0.52
CA GLU A 143 29.42 3.35 -0.49
C GLU A 143 29.20 4.59 -1.37
N LEU A 144 28.01 5.19 -1.36
CA LEU A 144 27.72 6.47 -2.05
C LEU A 144 28.48 7.68 -1.49
N VAL A 145 29.05 7.60 -0.28
CA VAL A 145 29.67 8.74 0.43
C VAL A 145 31.16 8.52 0.72
N SER A 146 31.89 7.76 -0.10
CA SER A 146 33.32 7.51 0.13
C SER A 146 34.18 8.78 0.06
N GLY A 147 34.45 9.37 1.24
CA GLY A 147 35.37 10.46 1.55
C GLY A 147 35.26 10.82 3.05
N GLU A 148 36.31 11.37 3.68
CA GLU A 148 36.44 11.65 5.14
C GLU A 148 35.40 12.62 5.77
N SER A 149 34.27 12.88 5.10
CA SER A 149 33.14 13.59 5.69
C SER A 149 32.27 12.63 6.50
N SER A 150 32.47 12.68 7.82
CA SER A 150 31.77 11.93 8.86
C SER A 150 30.29 11.68 8.56
N VAL A 151 29.92 10.39 8.55
CA VAL A 151 28.53 9.87 8.50
C VAL A 151 27.68 10.39 9.68
N ALA A 152 28.31 10.92 10.74
CA ALA A 152 27.64 11.41 11.94
C ALA A 152 26.95 12.77 11.78
N THR A 153 27.17 13.51 10.69
CA THR A 153 26.69 14.90 10.54
C THR A 153 25.55 15.09 9.52
N ILE A 154 25.09 14.04 8.83
CA ILE A 154 24.14 14.16 7.70
C ILE A 154 22.78 13.47 7.96
N VAL A 155 22.66 12.64 9.00
CA VAL A 155 21.40 11.92 9.29
C VAL A 155 20.71 12.55 10.51
N PRO A 156 19.68 13.41 10.32
CA PRO A 156 18.91 13.94 11.44
C PRO A 156 18.16 12.80 12.15
N PRO A 157 17.93 12.92 13.47
CA PRO A 157 17.23 11.91 14.25
C PRO A 157 15.82 11.66 13.72
N VAL A 158 15.55 10.41 13.34
CA VAL A 158 14.25 9.96 12.80
C VAL A 158 13.14 10.19 13.82
N THR A 159 12.17 11.00 13.40
CA THR A 159 11.05 11.52 14.17
C THR A 159 9.83 10.58 14.09
N PRO A 160 8.90 10.59 15.07
CA PRO A 160 7.55 10.04 14.90
C PRO A 160 6.76 10.91 13.91
N VAL A 161 7.10 10.75 12.64
CA VAL A 161 6.17 10.92 11.52
C VAL A 161 5.21 9.72 11.56
N ALA A 162 4.11 9.77 10.81
CA ALA A 162 3.25 8.61 10.55
C ALA A 162 4.08 7.31 10.46
N ALA A 163 3.57 6.25 11.08
CA ALA A 163 4.21 4.94 11.07
C ALA A 163 4.69 4.59 9.65
N GLY A 164 5.99 4.32 9.48
CA GLY A 164 6.58 3.93 8.19
C GLY A 164 7.19 5.04 7.33
N SER A 165 7.28 6.29 7.79
CA SER A 165 7.84 7.40 6.96
C SER A 165 9.25 7.17 6.40
N ALA A 166 10.18 6.59 7.17
CA ALA A 166 11.55 6.36 6.67
C ALA A 166 11.61 5.21 5.65
N THR A 167 10.79 4.16 5.83
CA THR A 167 10.62 3.10 4.82
C THR A 167 9.98 3.67 3.56
N GLY A 168 8.96 4.51 3.72
CA GLY A 168 8.29 5.20 2.62
C GLY A 168 9.27 6.07 1.82
N GLN A 169 10.10 6.87 2.50
CA GLN A 169 11.16 7.66 1.84
C GLN A 169 12.16 6.80 1.08
N LEU A 170 12.56 5.64 1.63
CA LEU A 170 13.46 4.72 0.93
C LEU A 170 12.80 4.12 -0.30
N HIS A 171 11.56 3.63 -0.16
CA HIS A 171 10.81 3.06 -1.26
C HIS A 171 10.58 4.10 -2.38
N GLU A 172 10.20 5.32 -2.00
CA GLU A 172 10.07 6.47 -2.89
C GLU A 172 11.39 6.79 -3.59
N ALA A 173 12.49 6.83 -2.85
CA ALA A 173 13.82 7.09 -3.40
C ALA A 173 14.19 6.08 -4.49
N ILE A 174 13.88 4.80 -4.27
CA ILE A 174 14.14 3.73 -5.26
C ILE A 174 13.21 3.87 -6.47
N ALA A 175 11.93 4.17 -6.26
CA ALA A 175 10.99 4.40 -7.37
C ALA A 175 11.41 5.61 -8.23
N VAL A 176 11.75 6.74 -7.61
CA VAL A 176 12.23 7.95 -8.30
C VAL A 176 13.50 7.66 -9.08
N LEU A 177 14.43 6.90 -8.51
CA LEU A 177 15.66 6.48 -9.17
C LEU A 177 15.36 5.66 -10.43
N LEU A 178 14.53 4.62 -10.31
CA LEU A 178 14.14 3.78 -11.43
C LEU A 178 13.38 4.57 -12.49
N GLU A 179 12.43 5.42 -12.09
CA GLU A 179 11.66 6.24 -13.02
C GLU A 179 12.56 7.22 -13.78
N THR A 180 13.44 7.94 -13.07
CA THR A 180 14.37 8.92 -13.66
C THR A 180 15.27 8.28 -14.71
N PHE A 181 15.92 7.17 -14.35
CA PHE A 181 16.82 6.49 -15.28
C PHE A 181 16.08 5.73 -16.39
N SER A 182 14.83 5.30 -16.16
CA SER A 182 14.00 4.68 -17.20
C SER A 182 13.66 5.62 -18.36
N ARG A 183 13.67 6.94 -18.12
CA ARG A 183 13.43 7.95 -19.17
C ARG A 183 14.60 8.05 -20.15
N GLU A 184 15.82 7.76 -19.70
CA GLU A 184 17.01 7.73 -20.53
C GLU A 184 17.09 6.41 -21.31
N HIS A 185 17.03 5.30 -20.57
CA HIS A 185 17.10 3.95 -21.09
C HIS A 185 16.04 3.09 -20.39
N PRO A 186 15.14 2.40 -21.11
CA PRO A 186 14.22 1.44 -20.51
C PRO A 186 14.96 0.44 -19.62
N ILE A 187 14.38 0.12 -18.46
CA ILE A 187 15.02 -0.73 -17.47
C ILE A 187 14.34 -2.10 -17.45
N VAL A 188 15.13 -3.16 -17.51
CA VAL A 188 14.70 -4.52 -17.11
C VAL A 188 15.20 -4.76 -15.69
N PHE A 189 14.27 -4.82 -14.74
CA PHE A 189 14.55 -5.02 -13.32
C PHE A 189 14.21 -6.47 -12.93
N VAL A 190 15.24 -7.29 -12.78
CA VAL A 190 15.11 -8.73 -12.52
C VAL A 190 15.31 -9.03 -11.04
N ILE A 191 14.36 -9.73 -10.41
CA ILE A 191 14.54 -10.32 -9.08
C ILE A 191 14.25 -11.82 -9.14
N GLU A 192 15.30 -12.62 -9.01
CA GLU A 192 15.19 -14.08 -9.01
C GLU A 192 14.93 -14.67 -7.62
N ASP A 193 14.24 -15.82 -7.60
CA ASP A 193 14.05 -16.68 -6.44
C ASP A 193 13.25 -16.06 -5.28
N LEU A 194 12.11 -15.42 -5.58
CA LEU A 194 11.26 -14.75 -4.58
C LEU A 194 10.81 -15.62 -3.40
N HIS A 195 10.86 -16.95 -3.50
CA HIS A 195 10.56 -17.84 -2.38
C HIS A 195 11.53 -17.65 -1.20
N TRP A 196 12.71 -17.04 -1.42
CA TRP A 196 13.66 -16.65 -0.38
C TRP A 196 13.68 -15.13 -0.08
N ILE A 197 12.70 -14.38 -0.58
CA ILE A 197 12.69 -12.92 -0.40
C ILE A 197 12.55 -12.51 1.07
N ASP A 198 13.33 -11.52 1.50
CA ASP A 198 13.16 -10.91 2.81
C ASP A 198 11.92 -9.99 2.86
N ALA A 199 11.37 -9.80 4.06
CA ALA A 199 10.15 -9.02 4.24
C ALA A 199 10.27 -7.57 3.75
N ALA A 200 11.46 -6.96 3.86
CA ALA A 200 11.68 -5.58 3.44
C ALA A 200 11.72 -5.46 1.91
N SER A 201 12.44 -6.37 1.23
CA SER A 201 12.41 -6.47 -0.24
C SER A 201 11.00 -6.74 -0.77
N LEU A 202 10.23 -7.63 -0.14
CA LEU A 202 8.87 -7.93 -0.58
C LEU A 202 7.94 -6.71 -0.43
N ALA A 203 8.08 -5.96 0.66
CA ALA A 203 7.34 -4.72 0.87
C ALA A 203 7.70 -3.65 -0.18
N LEU A 204 8.98 -3.55 -0.54
CA LEU A 204 9.41 -2.69 -1.64
C LEU A 204 8.84 -3.13 -2.99
N LEU A 205 8.84 -4.43 -3.32
CA LEU A 205 8.26 -4.92 -4.57
C LEU A 205 6.77 -4.58 -4.66
N ARG A 206 6.00 -4.79 -3.58
CA ARG A 206 4.58 -4.34 -3.51
C ARG A 206 4.44 -2.86 -3.80
N PHE A 207 5.32 -2.05 -3.23
CA PHE A 207 5.34 -0.61 -3.46
C PHE A 207 5.67 -0.26 -4.93
N LEU A 208 6.74 -0.86 -5.49
CA LEU A 208 7.21 -0.56 -6.85
C LEU A 208 6.18 -0.90 -7.93
N MET A 209 5.44 -2.01 -7.78
CA MET A 209 4.39 -2.39 -8.74
C MET A 209 3.35 -1.27 -8.92
N ARG A 210 3.02 -0.56 -7.83
CA ARG A 210 2.04 0.54 -7.83
C ARG A 210 2.69 1.88 -8.17
N ALA A 211 3.93 2.08 -7.73
CA ALA A 211 4.62 3.36 -7.84
C ALA A 211 5.12 3.67 -9.26
N LEU A 212 5.40 2.66 -10.06
CA LEU A 212 6.05 2.79 -11.37
C LEU A 212 5.09 3.00 -12.55
N GLY A 213 3.84 3.40 -12.29
CA GLY A 213 2.71 3.46 -13.25
C GLY A 213 2.90 4.26 -14.54
N SER A 214 3.91 5.13 -14.63
CA SER A 214 4.26 5.94 -15.81
C SER A 214 5.72 5.79 -16.26
N SER A 215 6.41 4.74 -15.79
CA SER A 215 7.83 4.51 -16.05
C SER A 215 8.07 3.52 -17.22
N ARG A 216 9.30 3.49 -17.75
CA ARG A 216 9.74 2.51 -18.75
C ARG A 216 10.49 1.36 -18.08
N VAL A 217 9.84 0.71 -17.11
CA VAL A 217 10.41 -0.39 -16.33
C VAL A 217 9.65 -1.70 -16.60
N LEU A 218 10.39 -2.74 -17.03
CA LEU A 218 9.93 -4.12 -17.09
C LEU A 218 10.46 -4.84 -15.84
N THR A 219 9.58 -5.18 -14.90
CA THR A 219 9.95 -5.97 -13.74
C THR A 219 9.79 -7.46 -14.05
N VAL A 220 10.85 -8.26 -13.90
CA VAL A 220 10.80 -9.72 -14.11
C VAL A 220 11.09 -10.42 -12.79
N LEU A 221 10.12 -11.18 -12.31
CA LEU A 221 10.17 -11.86 -11.03
C LEU A 221 10.16 -13.38 -11.25
N SER A 222 11.00 -14.14 -10.53
CA SER A 222 10.97 -15.61 -10.61
C SER A 222 10.76 -16.26 -9.25
N TYR A 223 10.03 -17.38 -9.20
CA TYR A 223 9.84 -18.12 -7.95
C TYR A 223 9.59 -19.62 -8.18
N ARG A 224 9.72 -20.42 -7.12
CA ARG A 224 9.45 -21.86 -7.13
C ARG A 224 8.08 -22.15 -6.56
N THR A 225 7.27 -22.90 -7.29
CA THR A 225 5.85 -23.09 -6.97
C THR A 225 5.67 -24.02 -5.75
N GLU A 226 6.56 -25.00 -5.59
CA GLU A 226 6.57 -25.98 -4.50
C GLU A 226 7.00 -25.41 -3.13
N ASP A 227 7.84 -24.38 -3.12
CA ASP A 227 8.37 -23.77 -1.88
C ASP A 227 7.37 -22.79 -1.26
N LEU A 228 6.33 -22.40 -2.00
CA LEU A 228 5.26 -21.55 -1.49
C LEU A 228 4.21 -22.36 -0.72
N THR A 229 4.56 -22.75 0.50
CA THR A 229 3.65 -23.43 1.44
C THR A 229 2.48 -22.53 1.88
N ARG A 230 1.45 -23.12 2.51
CA ARG A 230 0.26 -22.40 2.96
C ARG A 230 0.64 -21.34 4.01
N GLY A 231 0.33 -20.08 3.76
CA GLY A 231 0.69 -18.95 4.63
C GLY A 231 2.00 -18.24 4.27
N HIS A 232 2.69 -18.67 3.20
CA HIS A 232 3.90 -17.97 2.75
C HIS A 232 3.56 -16.55 2.21
N PRO A 233 4.24 -15.47 2.66
CA PRO A 233 3.90 -14.08 2.30
C PRO A 233 3.88 -13.77 0.80
N VAL A 234 4.69 -14.47 0.02
CA VAL A 234 4.71 -14.35 -1.45
C VAL A 234 3.40 -14.81 -2.09
N ARG A 235 2.65 -15.75 -1.49
CA ARG A 235 1.35 -16.17 -2.05
C ARG A 235 0.33 -15.04 -2.05
N ASP A 236 0.33 -14.25 -0.98
CA ASP A 236 -0.54 -13.07 -0.87
C ASP A 236 -0.09 -11.98 -1.83
N PHE A 237 1.21 -11.83 -2.05
CA PHE A 237 1.77 -10.94 -3.08
C PHE A 237 1.32 -11.33 -4.48
N LEU A 238 1.43 -12.60 -4.85
CA LEU A 238 1.00 -13.08 -6.16
C LEU A 238 -0.49 -12.87 -6.40
N SER A 239 -1.31 -13.17 -5.38
CA SER A 239 -2.78 -12.99 -5.46
C SER A 239 -3.20 -11.53 -5.58
N GLU A 240 -2.40 -10.61 -5.02
CA GLU A 240 -2.59 -9.17 -5.15
C GLU A 240 -2.16 -8.69 -6.54
N ALA A 241 -0.98 -9.11 -7.00
CA ALA A 241 -0.40 -8.72 -8.27
C ALA A 241 -1.29 -9.14 -9.46
N GLU A 242 -1.90 -10.32 -9.42
CA GLU A 242 -2.81 -10.83 -10.47
C GLU A 242 -4.06 -9.96 -10.71
N ARG A 243 -4.39 -9.04 -9.81
CA ARG A 243 -5.53 -8.13 -9.97
C ARG A 243 -5.18 -6.90 -10.81
N ASP A 244 -3.90 -6.63 -11.02
CA ASP A 244 -3.43 -5.51 -11.81
C ASP A 244 -3.35 -5.88 -13.30
N ARG A 245 -3.80 -4.97 -14.16
CA ARG A 245 -3.79 -5.17 -15.62
C ARG A 245 -2.38 -5.17 -16.23
N TRP A 246 -1.40 -4.65 -15.49
CA TRP A 246 0.01 -4.55 -15.92
C TRP A 246 0.88 -5.68 -15.39
N VAL A 247 0.26 -6.76 -14.91
CA VAL A 247 0.94 -7.95 -14.39
C VAL A 247 0.55 -9.15 -15.24
N GLU A 248 1.54 -9.89 -15.73
CA GLU A 248 1.35 -11.19 -16.38
C GLU A 248 2.09 -12.27 -15.59
N ARG A 249 1.34 -13.25 -15.08
CA ARG A 249 1.93 -14.45 -14.46
C ARG A 249 2.02 -15.59 -15.47
N ARG A 250 3.21 -16.17 -15.61
CA ARG A 250 3.52 -17.29 -16.49
C ARG A 250 4.05 -18.47 -15.68
N GLU A 251 3.26 -19.53 -15.59
CA GLU A 251 3.74 -20.82 -15.06
C GLU A 251 4.43 -21.61 -16.17
N LEU A 252 5.71 -21.93 -15.97
CA LEU A 252 6.48 -22.71 -16.91
C LEU A 252 6.10 -24.19 -16.84
N GLY A 253 5.54 -24.70 -17.92
CA GLY A 253 5.24 -26.12 -18.07
C GLY A 253 6.50 -26.99 -18.24
N ARG A 254 6.34 -28.29 -17.97
CA ARG A 254 7.33 -29.34 -18.28
C ARG A 254 7.48 -29.52 -19.79
N LEU A 255 8.68 -29.92 -20.23
CA LEU A 255 8.95 -30.21 -21.63
C LEU A 255 8.14 -31.42 -22.09
N THR A 256 7.54 -31.28 -23.26
CA THR A 256 6.89 -32.39 -23.96
C THR A 256 7.91 -33.46 -24.34
N LYS A 257 7.44 -34.69 -24.58
CA LYS A 257 8.27 -35.79 -25.08
C LYS A 257 9.11 -35.41 -26.30
N VAL A 258 8.54 -34.63 -27.23
CA VAL A 258 9.25 -34.15 -28.43
C VAL A 258 10.37 -33.17 -28.07
N GLN A 259 10.12 -32.25 -27.14
CA GLN A 259 11.11 -31.30 -26.66
C GLN A 259 12.22 -31.98 -25.86
N VAL A 260 11.91 -32.97 -25.01
CA VAL A 260 12.91 -33.77 -24.31
C VAL A 260 13.80 -34.53 -25.30
N LYS A 261 13.21 -35.16 -26.32
CA LYS A 261 14.01 -35.80 -27.39
C LYS A 261 14.95 -34.83 -28.09
N LYS A 262 14.47 -33.62 -28.39
CA LYS A 262 15.29 -32.56 -29.01
C LYS A 262 16.42 -32.14 -28.06
N LEU A 263 16.13 -31.98 -26.78
CA LEU A 263 17.10 -31.61 -25.74
C LEU A 263 18.18 -32.68 -25.58
N THR A 264 17.78 -33.94 -25.40
CA THR A 264 18.73 -35.07 -25.30
C THR A 264 19.64 -35.17 -26.52
N LYS A 265 19.08 -35.04 -27.73
CA LYS A 265 19.88 -35.05 -28.98
C LYS A 265 20.84 -33.86 -29.09
N SER A 266 20.52 -32.71 -28.50
CA SER A 266 21.40 -31.54 -28.51
C SER A 266 22.56 -31.64 -27.51
N LEU A 267 22.44 -32.52 -26.50
CA LEU A 267 23.44 -32.73 -25.46
C LEU A 267 24.47 -33.82 -25.82
N ILE A 268 24.13 -34.72 -26.74
CA ILE A 268 24.96 -35.87 -27.13
C ILE A 268 25.50 -35.61 -28.54
N VAL A 269 26.82 -35.40 -28.63
CA VAL A 269 27.49 -34.94 -29.87
C VAL A 269 27.94 -36.11 -30.76
N ASP A 270 28.24 -37.29 -30.17
CA ASP A 270 28.95 -38.37 -30.87
C ASP A 270 28.14 -39.66 -31.12
N GLU A 271 26.98 -39.85 -30.46
CA GLU A 271 26.10 -41.03 -30.64
C GLU A 271 24.61 -40.64 -30.68
N VAL A 272 23.82 -41.26 -31.56
CA VAL A 272 22.36 -41.05 -31.60
C VAL A 272 21.70 -42.00 -30.60
N PRO A 273 21.04 -41.49 -29.53
CA PRO A 273 20.39 -42.35 -28.55
C PRO A 273 19.25 -43.13 -29.18
N SER A 274 19.08 -44.40 -28.78
CA SER A 274 17.95 -45.20 -29.24
C SER A 274 16.62 -44.59 -28.77
N GLU A 275 15.54 -44.86 -29.52
CA GLU A 275 14.19 -44.42 -29.14
C GLU A 275 13.77 -44.91 -27.74
N ARG A 276 14.24 -46.08 -27.34
CA ARG A 276 13.97 -46.69 -26.04
C ARG A 276 14.66 -45.96 -24.88
N VAL A 277 15.88 -45.50 -25.11
CA VAL A 277 16.64 -44.65 -24.19
C VAL A 277 15.94 -43.28 -24.05
N LEU A 278 15.55 -42.65 -25.15
CA LEU A 278 14.84 -41.36 -25.13
C LEU A 278 13.50 -41.44 -24.37
N ASP A 279 12.78 -42.55 -24.51
CA ASP A 279 11.54 -42.81 -23.76
C ASP A 279 11.79 -43.00 -22.26
N THR A 280 12.90 -43.63 -21.89
CA THR A 280 13.32 -43.77 -20.49
C THR A 280 13.72 -42.43 -19.90
N VAL A 281 14.49 -41.61 -20.62
CA VAL A 281 14.85 -40.25 -20.20
C VAL A 281 13.60 -39.40 -19.99
N PHE A 282 12.65 -39.41 -20.93
CA PHE A 282 11.39 -38.66 -20.76
C PHE A 282 10.59 -39.13 -19.53
N ARG A 283 10.41 -40.43 -19.35
CA ARG A 283 9.66 -41.00 -18.22
C ARG A 283 10.31 -40.72 -16.86
N ARG A 284 11.64 -40.75 -16.78
CA ARG A 284 12.40 -40.55 -15.53
C ARG A 284 12.60 -39.07 -15.19
N SER A 285 12.81 -38.22 -16.19
CA SER A 285 12.86 -36.75 -16.01
C SER A 285 11.49 -36.13 -15.82
N ASP A 286 10.43 -36.82 -16.28
CA ASP A 286 9.06 -36.34 -16.33
C ASP A 286 8.95 -34.94 -16.99
N GLY A 287 9.83 -34.69 -17.97
CA GLY A 287 9.88 -33.45 -18.73
C GLY A 287 10.59 -32.27 -18.05
N VAL A 288 11.19 -32.42 -16.88
CA VAL A 288 11.97 -31.34 -16.25
C VAL A 288 13.34 -31.23 -16.94
N PRO A 289 13.70 -30.09 -17.59
CA PRO A 289 14.94 -29.93 -18.34
C PRO A 289 16.19 -30.31 -17.54
N PHE A 290 16.27 -29.88 -16.28
CA PHE A 290 17.40 -30.18 -15.42
C PHE A 290 17.60 -31.71 -15.23
N PHE A 291 16.54 -32.47 -15.01
CA PHE A 291 16.67 -33.93 -14.89
C PHE A 291 17.06 -34.60 -16.21
N VAL A 292 16.66 -34.03 -17.36
CA VAL A 292 17.16 -34.48 -18.67
C VAL A 292 18.67 -34.26 -18.77
N GLU A 293 19.16 -33.07 -18.41
CA GLU A 293 20.60 -32.77 -18.41
C GLU A 293 21.40 -33.66 -17.44
N GLU A 294 20.86 -33.92 -16.24
CA GLU A 294 21.50 -34.81 -15.26
C GLU A 294 21.56 -36.25 -15.75
N LEU A 295 20.45 -36.80 -16.24
CA LEU A 295 20.38 -38.15 -16.79
C LEU A 295 21.35 -38.34 -17.97
N VAL A 296 21.48 -37.34 -18.85
CA VAL A 296 22.41 -37.40 -19.99
C VAL A 296 23.86 -37.30 -19.54
N GLY A 297 24.18 -36.40 -18.62
CA GLY A 297 25.58 -36.18 -18.23
C GLY A 297 26.18 -37.20 -17.26
N ILE A 298 25.42 -38.17 -16.73
CA ILE A 298 25.97 -39.25 -15.90
C ILE A 298 26.70 -40.31 -16.76
N ASP A 299 26.10 -40.78 -17.85
CA ASP A 299 26.62 -41.90 -18.64
C ASP A 299 26.41 -41.75 -20.16
N GLY A 300 25.96 -40.59 -20.63
CA GLY A 300 25.61 -40.37 -22.05
C GLY A 300 24.34 -41.11 -22.49
N CYS A 301 23.56 -41.66 -21.55
CA CYS A 301 22.40 -42.51 -21.78
C CYS A 301 22.72 -43.79 -22.59
N ARG A 302 23.84 -44.45 -22.28
CA ARG A 302 24.33 -45.63 -23.03
C ARG A 302 23.57 -46.93 -22.73
N ASP A 303 23.00 -47.12 -21.54
CA ASP A 303 22.34 -48.39 -21.16
C ASP A 303 21.15 -48.22 -20.18
N GLU A 304 20.13 -49.09 -20.23
CA GLU A 304 18.90 -48.98 -19.40
C GLU A 304 19.15 -49.21 -17.89
N GLY A 305 20.22 -49.94 -17.54
CA GLY A 305 20.47 -50.45 -16.19
C GLY A 305 21.17 -49.51 -15.21
N PHE A 306 21.63 -48.33 -15.67
CA PHE A 306 22.44 -47.39 -14.85
C PHE A 306 21.70 -46.11 -14.44
N VAL A 307 20.39 -46.02 -14.71
CA VAL A 307 19.58 -44.86 -14.33
C VAL A 307 19.09 -45.00 -12.88
N PRO A 308 19.43 -44.07 -11.97
CA PRO A 308 19.04 -44.15 -10.55
C PRO A 308 17.53 -44.25 -10.32
N ASP A 309 17.13 -44.95 -9.26
CA ASP A 309 15.71 -45.28 -9.01
C ASP A 309 14.90 -44.16 -8.37
N THR A 310 15.55 -43.28 -7.60
CA THR A 310 14.90 -42.08 -7.04
C THR A 310 15.50 -40.79 -7.57
N LEU A 311 14.71 -39.72 -7.52
CA LEU A 311 15.16 -38.38 -7.90
C LEU A 311 16.35 -37.91 -7.05
N ARG A 312 16.38 -38.29 -5.77
CA ARG A 312 17.50 -38.01 -4.87
C ARG A 312 18.77 -38.71 -5.33
N ASP A 313 18.68 -39.99 -5.68
CA ASP A 313 19.83 -40.76 -6.18
C ASP A 313 20.34 -40.17 -7.51
N LEU A 314 19.45 -39.64 -8.36
CA LEU A 314 19.83 -38.92 -9.58
C LEU A 314 20.65 -37.65 -9.27
N LEU A 315 20.21 -36.84 -8.31
CA LEU A 315 20.90 -35.61 -7.90
C LEU A 315 22.27 -35.89 -7.25
N LEU A 316 22.38 -36.99 -6.51
CA LEU A 316 23.59 -37.38 -5.80
C LEU A 316 24.53 -38.25 -6.66
N ALA A 317 24.09 -38.83 -7.78
CA ALA A 317 24.91 -39.74 -8.58
C ALA A 317 26.23 -39.11 -9.08
N ARG A 318 26.23 -37.82 -9.48
CA ARG A 318 27.48 -37.12 -9.84
C ARG A 318 28.35 -36.82 -8.63
N TYR A 319 27.71 -36.50 -7.52
CA TYR A 319 28.37 -36.24 -6.24
C TYR A 319 29.07 -37.51 -5.71
N GLU A 320 28.41 -38.66 -5.72
CA GLU A 320 28.94 -39.94 -5.21
C GLU A 320 30.12 -40.48 -6.03
N ARG A 321 30.24 -40.07 -7.30
CA ARG A 321 31.37 -40.44 -8.19
C ARG A 321 32.60 -39.57 -7.97
N LEU A 322 32.48 -38.44 -7.27
CA LEU A 322 33.61 -37.58 -6.95
C LEU A 322 34.51 -38.23 -5.88
N PRO A 323 35.82 -37.97 -5.89
CA PRO A 323 36.70 -38.35 -4.79
C PRO A 323 36.28 -37.71 -3.47
N GLU A 324 36.56 -38.39 -2.35
CA GLU A 324 36.18 -37.94 -1.00
C GLU A 324 36.56 -36.48 -0.67
N PRO A 325 37.74 -35.94 -1.07
CA PRO A 325 38.06 -34.53 -0.85
C PRO A 325 37.10 -33.55 -1.54
N ALA A 326 36.67 -33.87 -2.77
CA ALA A 326 35.70 -33.06 -3.51
C ALA A 326 34.29 -33.18 -2.92
N GLN A 327 33.90 -34.38 -2.47
CA GLN A 327 32.65 -34.56 -1.73
C GLN A 327 32.63 -33.76 -0.42
N GLY A 328 33.72 -33.79 0.33
CA GLY A 328 33.88 -33.01 1.56
C GLY A 328 33.78 -31.51 1.33
N LEU A 329 34.40 -30.99 0.25
CA LEU A 329 34.26 -29.59 -0.14
C LEU A 329 32.80 -29.24 -0.50
N LEU A 330 32.10 -30.08 -1.26
CA LEU A 330 30.70 -29.85 -1.62
C LEU A 330 29.77 -29.85 -0.39
N ARG A 331 30.00 -30.76 0.57
CA ARG A 331 29.29 -30.76 1.86
C ARG A 331 29.50 -29.42 2.61
N LEU A 332 30.73 -28.89 2.62
CA LEU A 332 31.04 -27.58 3.21
C LEU A 332 30.39 -26.41 2.47
N ILE A 333 30.49 -26.35 1.14
CA ILE A 333 29.88 -25.27 0.31
C ILE A 333 28.36 -25.27 0.47
N SER A 334 27.73 -26.45 0.61
CA SER A 334 26.27 -26.55 0.74
C SER A 334 25.70 -25.75 1.93
N THR A 335 26.51 -25.54 2.98
CA THR A 335 26.15 -24.77 4.17
C THR A 335 26.37 -23.26 4.01
N GLY A 336 27.22 -22.82 3.07
CA GLY A 336 27.66 -21.43 2.93
C GLY A 336 26.71 -20.46 2.24
N GLY A 337 25.68 -20.98 1.55
CA GLY A 337 24.69 -20.18 0.81
C GLY A 337 24.61 -20.55 -0.67
N VAL A 338 24.04 -19.65 -1.48
CA VAL A 338 23.85 -19.84 -2.94
C VAL A 338 25.16 -19.64 -3.71
N ARG A 339 25.96 -18.66 -3.29
CA ARG A 339 27.30 -18.36 -3.83
C ARG A 339 28.27 -18.21 -2.67
N VAL A 340 29.48 -18.77 -2.80
CA VAL A 340 30.55 -18.64 -1.81
C VAL A 340 31.83 -18.21 -2.51
N SER A 341 32.38 -17.06 -2.11
CA SER A 341 33.62 -16.55 -2.68
C SER A 341 34.81 -17.45 -2.37
N HIS A 342 35.80 -17.45 -3.26
CA HIS A 342 37.03 -18.22 -3.04
C HIS A 342 37.70 -17.88 -1.71
N ALA A 343 37.82 -16.59 -1.37
CA ALA A 343 38.40 -16.13 -0.11
C ALA A 343 37.63 -16.63 1.13
N MET A 344 36.30 -16.72 1.05
CA MET A 344 35.49 -17.31 2.12
C MET A 344 35.75 -18.82 2.23
N LEU A 345 35.84 -19.53 1.10
CA LEU A 345 36.17 -20.96 1.10
C LEU A 345 37.55 -21.25 1.66
N GLU A 346 38.56 -20.46 1.32
CA GLU A 346 39.89 -20.56 1.93
C GLU A 346 39.83 -20.38 3.45
N ALA A 347 39.04 -19.41 3.93
CA ALA A 347 38.89 -19.15 5.35
C ALA A 347 38.14 -20.27 6.08
N VAL A 348 37.13 -20.88 5.45
CA VAL A 348 36.36 -21.95 6.08
C VAL A 348 36.96 -23.33 5.88
N TYR A 349 37.76 -23.59 4.83
CA TYR A 349 38.32 -24.90 4.52
C TYR A 349 39.47 -25.27 5.47
N THR A 350 39.61 -26.56 5.79
CA THR A 350 40.55 -27.04 6.83
C THR A 350 41.83 -27.64 6.25
N GLY A 351 41.85 -27.90 4.94
CA GLY A 351 43.04 -28.37 4.23
C GLY A 351 43.89 -27.22 3.71
N THR A 352 44.87 -27.53 2.87
CA THR A 352 45.73 -26.52 2.23
C THR A 352 45.02 -25.85 1.04
N ALA A 353 45.53 -24.69 0.60
CA ALA A 353 45.03 -24.01 -0.62
C ALA A 353 45.12 -24.93 -1.86
N ASP A 354 46.22 -25.67 -2.01
CA ASP A 354 46.39 -26.63 -3.12
C ASP A 354 45.34 -27.76 -3.09
N GLU A 355 44.97 -28.23 -1.90
CA GLU A 355 43.92 -29.25 -1.72
C GLU A 355 42.53 -28.69 -2.04
N LEU A 356 42.25 -27.43 -1.65
CA LEU A 356 41.02 -26.73 -2.00
C LEU A 356 40.90 -26.58 -3.52
N ASP A 357 41.95 -26.10 -4.18
CA ASP A 357 41.99 -25.90 -5.63
C ASP A 357 41.82 -27.22 -6.38
N ALA A 358 42.46 -28.30 -5.91
CA ALA A 358 42.30 -29.62 -6.49
C ALA A 358 40.86 -30.13 -6.36
N ALA A 359 40.25 -30.00 -5.18
CA ALA A 359 38.87 -30.41 -4.92
C ALA A 359 37.85 -29.58 -5.72
N ALA A 360 38.02 -28.25 -5.75
CA ALA A 360 37.18 -27.33 -6.49
C ALA A 360 37.28 -27.59 -8.01
N ARG A 361 38.50 -27.79 -8.53
CA ARG A 361 38.72 -28.13 -9.94
C ARG A 361 38.00 -29.42 -10.32
N GLN A 362 38.05 -30.45 -9.48
CA GLN A 362 37.32 -31.70 -9.73
C GLN A 362 35.80 -31.46 -9.75
N ALA A 363 35.27 -30.75 -8.76
CA ALA A 363 33.84 -30.45 -8.68
C ALA A 363 33.34 -29.62 -9.88
N VAL A 364 34.15 -28.70 -10.41
CA VAL A 364 33.86 -27.92 -11.62
C VAL A 364 33.97 -28.79 -12.88
N LEU A 365 35.01 -29.61 -13.01
CA LEU A 365 35.19 -30.51 -14.17
C LEU A 365 34.06 -31.54 -14.29
N PHE A 366 33.56 -32.05 -13.16
CA PHE A 366 32.39 -32.94 -13.11
C PHE A 366 31.05 -32.19 -13.20
N GLY A 367 31.09 -30.86 -13.33
CA GLY A 367 29.90 -30.03 -13.56
C GLY A 367 28.96 -29.91 -12.36
N VAL A 368 29.43 -30.16 -11.14
CA VAL A 368 28.64 -29.98 -9.91
C VAL A 368 28.68 -28.53 -9.45
N LEU A 369 29.85 -27.90 -9.56
CA LEU A 369 30.05 -26.46 -9.32
C LEU A 369 30.22 -25.70 -10.63
N THR A 370 29.86 -24.43 -10.60
CA THR A 370 30.18 -23.42 -11.62
C THR A 370 30.89 -22.25 -10.95
N ILE A 371 31.72 -21.56 -11.73
CA ILE A 371 32.44 -20.36 -11.30
C ILE A 371 31.75 -19.16 -11.96
N GLU A 372 31.32 -18.19 -11.16
CA GLU A 372 30.72 -16.94 -11.61
C GLU A 372 31.54 -15.78 -11.02
N GLY A 373 32.42 -15.18 -11.82
CA GLY A 373 33.44 -14.26 -11.27
C GLY A 373 34.42 -15.01 -10.37
N ASP A 374 34.55 -14.58 -9.12
CA ASP A 374 35.39 -15.21 -8.08
C ASP A 374 34.59 -16.13 -7.13
N ASP A 375 33.30 -16.34 -7.41
CA ASP A 375 32.40 -17.11 -6.57
C ASP A 375 32.16 -18.52 -7.10
N TYR A 376 32.06 -19.46 -6.17
CA TYR A 376 31.61 -20.83 -6.42
C TYR A 376 30.11 -20.93 -6.15
N ALA A 377 29.38 -21.48 -7.11
CA ALA A 377 27.97 -21.77 -6.99
C ALA A 377 27.72 -23.24 -7.36
N PHE A 378 26.70 -23.84 -6.76
CA PHE A 378 26.16 -25.08 -7.30
C PHE A 378 25.55 -24.79 -8.65
N ARG A 379 25.89 -25.60 -9.65
CA ARG A 379 25.30 -25.50 -10.98
C ARG A 379 23.76 -25.51 -10.90
N HIS A 380 23.23 -26.33 -9.98
CA HIS A 380 21.81 -26.40 -9.68
C HIS A 380 21.56 -26.49 -8.18
N ALA A 381 20.69 -25.61 -7.69
CA ALA A 381 20.35 -25.53 -6.27
C ALA A 381 19.74 -26.82 -5.70
N LEU A 382 19.08 -27.65 -6.51
CA LEU A 382 18.57 -28.97 -6.08
C LEU A 382 19.69 -29.91 -5.62
N VAL A 383 20.87 -29.83 -6.25
CA VAL A 383 22.03 -30.63 -5.84
C VAL A 383 22.55 -30.15 -4.49
N ARG A 384 22.61 -28.82 -4.29
CA ARG A 384 22.94 -28.22 -2.99
C ARG A 384 21.99 -28.73 -1.90
N GLU A 385 20.69 -28.66 -2.15
CA GLU A 385 19.65 -29.04 -1.18
C GLU A 385 19.72 -30.53 -0.83
N ALA A 386 19.96 -31.40 -1.81
CA ALA A 386 20.15 -32.83 -1.60
C ALA A 386 21.37 -33.11 -0.71
N ILE A 387 22.51 -32.46 -0.97
CA ILE A 387 23.74 -32.60 -0.16
C ILE A 387 23.53 -32.03 1.24
N LEU A 388 22.93 -30.84 1.36
CA LEU A 388 22.67 -30.18 2.64
C LEU A 388 21.74 -31.01 3.54
N SER A 389 20.74 -31.67 2.94
CA SER A 389 19.79 -32.54 3.64
C SER A 389 20.41 -33.88 4.06
N ASP A 390 21.53 -34.27 3.45
CA ASP A 390 22.26 -35.50 3.78
C ASP A 390 23.27 -35.30 4.94
N LEU A 391 23.59 -34.04 5.26
CA LEU A 391 24.50 -33.73 6.37
C LEU A 391 23.95 -34.22 7.71
N LEU A 392 24.80 -34.90 8.47
CA LEU A 392 24.48 -35.24 9.86
C LEU A 392 24.35 -33.96 10.71
N PRO A 393 23.47 -33.92 11.73
CA PRO A 393 23.25 -32.71 12.54
C PRO A 393 24.54 -32.09 13.10
N GLY A 394 25.45 -32.93 13.61
CA GLY A 394 26.73 -32.47 14.16
C GLY A 394 27.73 -32.01 13.09
N GLU A 395 27.65 -32.53 11.86
CA GLU A 395 28.46 -32.06 10.73
C GLU A 395 27.98 -30.68 10.27
N ARG A 396 26.66 -30.55 10.06
CA ARG A 396 26.03 -29.28 9.72
C ARG A 396 26.35 -28.18 10.74
N ALA A 397 26.23 -28.46 12.03
CA ALA A 397 26.56 -27.49 13.08
C ALA A 397 28.03 -27.05 13.04
N ARG A 398 28.97 -27.97 12.78
CA ARG A 398 30.41 -27.63 12.64
C ARG A 398 30.69 -26.76 11.42
N PHE A 399 30.03 -27.01 10.28
CA PHE A 399 30.19 -26.15 9.11
C PHE A 399 29.63 -24.76 9.36
N HIS A 400 28.45 -24.66 9.96
CA HIS A 400 27.90 -23.37 10.37
C HIS A 400 28.85 -22.62 11.32
N ALA A 401 29.43 -23.29 12.32
CA ALA A 401 30.42 -22.66 13.21
C ALA A 401 31.64 -22.11 12.45
N ARG A 402 32.19 -22.87 11.49
CA ARG A 402 33.32 -22.41 10.65
C ARG A 402 32.98 -21.16 9.84
N TYR A 403 31.80 -21.13 9.20
CA TYR A 403 31.34 -19.93 8.49
C TYR A 403 31.16 -18.75 9.43
N ALA A 404 30.58 -18.96 10.62
CA ALA A 404 30.38 -17.89 11.59
C ALA A 404 31.73 -17.27 12.02
N GLU A 405 32.73 -18.11 12.33
CA GLU A 405 34.09 -17.66 12.69
C GLU A 405 34.78 -16.92 11.53
N ALA A 406 34.62 -17.40 10.31
CA ALA A 406 35.18 -16.73 9.13
C ALA A 406 34.53 -15.36 8.88
N TYR A 407 33.20 -15.24 9.03
CA TYR A 407 32.51 -13.95 8.93
C TYR A 407 32.90 -12.99 10.06
N GLU A 408 33.12 -13.49 11.29
CA GLU A 408 33.63 -12.69 12.41
C GLU A 408 35.04 -12.15 12.12
N ALA A 409 35.93 -13.00 11.58
CA ALA A 409 37.27 -12.60 11.19
C ALA A 409 37.25 -11.55 10.07
N ALA A 410 36.39 -11.74 9.05
CA ALA A 410 36.21 -10.77 7.98
C ALA A 410 35.67 -9.42 8.50
N ALA A 411 34.72 -9.45 9.44
CA ALA A 411 34.20 -8.25 10.08
C ALA A 411 35.29 -7.51 10.88
N ALA A 412 36.13 -8.25 11.61
CA ALA A 412 37.28 -7.69 12.33
C ALA A 412 38.33 -7.09 11.38
N ALA A 413 38.48 -7.63 10.17
CA ALA A 413 39.34 -7.10 9.11
C ALA A 413 38.75 -5.90 8.37
N GLY A 414 37.55 -5.43 8.74
CA GLY A 414 36.93 -4.22 8.21
C GLY A 414 35.82 -4.45 7.17
N ALA A 415 35.46 -5.71 6.87
CA ALA A 415 34.27 -5.99 6.08
C ALA A 415 33.02 -5.52 6.85
N ARG A 416 32.16 -4.74 6.19
CA ARG A 416 31.00 -4.11 6.84
C ARG A 416 29.75 -4.97 6.68
N ARG A 417 28.85 -4.89 7.67
CA ARG A 417 27.46 -5.41 7.63
C ARG A 417 27.32 -6.93 7.44
N LEU A 418 28.11 -7.71 8.19
CA LEU A 418 28.07 -9.17 8.20
C LEU A 418 27.24 -9.75 9.36
N ALA A 419 26.57 -8.90 10.14
CA ALA A 419 25.94 -9.31 11.40
C ALA A 419 24.77 -10.29 11.19
N ALA A 420 24.06 -10.19 10.07
CA ALA A 420 22.96 -11.10 9.73
C ALA A 420 23.48 -12.51 9.39
N GLU A 421 24.56 -12.59 8.62
CA GLU A 421 25.25 -13.82 8.25
C GLU A 421 25.86 -14.49 9.49
N ILE A 422 26.55 -13.73 10.35
CA ILE A 422 27.11 -14.22 11.62
C ILE A 422 25.99 -14.77 12.52
N SER A 423 24.87 -14.05 12.66
CA SER A 423 23.69 -14.50 13.42
C SER A 423 23.13 -15.81 12.85
N TYR A 424 22.92 -15.87 11.53
CA TYR A 424 22.41 -17.06 10.84
C TYR A 424 23.28 -18.28 11.08
N HIS A 425 24.60 -18.15 10.90
CA HIS A 425 25.52 -19.26 11.06
C HIS A 425 25.68 -19.70 12.52
N TRP A 426 25.76 -18.79 13.50
CA TRP A 426 25.79 -19.21 14.92
C TRP A 426 24.49 -19.90 15.37
N LEU A 427 23.33 -19.51 14.84
CA LEU A 427 22.07 -20.23 15.06
C LEU A 427 22.08 -21.63 14.45
N GLY A 428 22.59 -21.77 13.22
CA GLY A 428 22.78 -23.07 12.57
C GLY A 428 23.80 -23.96 13.27
N ALA A 429 24.73 -23.38 14.03
CA ALA A 429 25.66 -24.08 14.91
C ALA A 429 25.08 -24.41 16.30
N HIS A 430 23.85 -23.96 16.59
CA HIS A 430 23.20 -24.07 17.89
C HIS A 430 23.96 -23.38 19.05
N ASP A 431 24.74 -22.33 18.76
CA ASP A 431 25.43 -21.52 19.77
C ASP A 431 24.68 -20.20 20.01
N ALA A 432 23.73 -20.23 20.95
CA ALA A 432 22.91 -19.07 21.29
C ALA A 432 23.73 -17.90 21.87
N ALA A 433 24.82 -18.20 22.60
CA ALA A 433 25.65 -17.19 23.27
C ALA A 433 26.39 -16.32 22.24
N LYS A 434 26.87 -16.91 21.15
CA LYS A 434 27.49 -16.16 20.05
C LYS A 434 26.47 -15.60 19.05
N ALA A 435 25.34 -16.28 18.84
CA ALA A 435 24.28 -15.80 17.95
C ALA A 435 23.62 -14.51 18.44
N PHE A 436 23.46 -14.35 19.76
CA PHE A 436 22.69 -13.24 20.33
C PHE A 436 23.30 -11.85 20.07
N PRO A 437 24.60 -11.60 20.34
CA PRO A 437 25.22 -10.30 20.02
C PRO A 437 25.15 -9.96 18.54
N ALA A 438 25.36 -10.94 17.65
CA ALA A 438 25.26 -10.75 16.21
C ALA A 438 23.83 -10.41 15.78
N THR A 439 22.82 -11.07 16.37
CA THR A 439 21.40 -10.78 16.14
C THR A 439 21.04 -9.35 16.56
N MET A 440 21.54 -8.90 17.73
CA MET A 440 21.34 -7.53 18.21
C MET A 440 22.00 -6.50 17.30
N GLN A 441 23.20 -6.80 16.77
CA GLN A 441 23.89 -5.93 15.83
C GLN A 441 23.17 -5.86 14.48
N ALA A 442 22.74 -7.01 13.95
CA ALA A 442 21.95 -7.09 12.72
C ALA A 442 20.64 -6.29 12.86
N MET A 443 19.99 -6.34 14.03
CA MET A 443 18.77 -5.55 14.29
C MET A 443 19.04 -4.04 14.17
N ARG A 444 20.17 -3.57 14.71
CA ARG A 444 20.58 -2.15 14.64
C ARG A 444 20.88 -1.75 13.19
N GLU A 445 21.56 -2.61 12.43
CA GLU A 445 21.87 -2.39 11.02
C GLU A 445 20.61 -2.35 10.15
N ALA A 446 19.67 -3.27 10.36
CA ALA A 446 18.38 -3.28 9.68
C ALA A 446 17.57 -2.00 9.99
N ARG A 447 17.52 -1.58 11.26
CA ARG A 447 16.87 -0.32 11.66
C ARG A 447 17.51 0.89 10.97
N ALA A 448 18.85 0.94 10.92
CA ALA A 448 19.58 2.03 10.29
C ALA A 448 19.30 2.13 8.79
N ALA A 449 19.06 0.99 8.12
CA ALA A 449 18.67 0.92 6.71
C ALA A 449 17.16 1.07 6.47
N ALA A 450 16.39 1.55 7.47
CA ALA A 450 14.92 1.65 7.43
C ALA A 450 14.18 0.33 7.10
N ALA A 451 14.82 -0.83 7.33
CA ALA A 451 14.22 -2.15 7.18
C ALA A 451 13.52 -2.58 8.48
N TYR A 452 12.47 -1.84 8.89
CA TYR A 452 11.84 -2.08 10.19
C TYR A 452 11.19 -3.45 10.34
N GLY A 453 10.69 -4.06 9.26
CA GLY A 453 10.18 -5.43 9.29
C GLY A 453 11.27 -6.45 9.66
N THR A 454 12.43 -6.36 9.00
CA THR A 454 13.60 -7.18 9.33
C THR A 454 14.12 -6.89 10.75
N ALA A 455 14.17 -5.62 11.15
CA ALA A 455 14.56 -5.24 12.51
C ALA A 455 13.59 -5.82 13.57
N ALA A 456 12.28 -5.85 13.28
CA ALA A 456 11.29 -6.46 14.16
C ALA A 456 11.51 -7.99 14.27
N GLN A 457 11.72 -8.69 13.16
CA GLN A 457 12.00 -10.13 13.16
C GLN A 457 13.29 -10.48 13.94
N LEU A 458 14.34 -9.67 13.78
CA LEU A 458 15.58 -9.80 14.55
C LEU A 458 15.36 -9.53 16.04
N GLY A 459 14.52 -8.55 16.38
CA GLY A 459 14.13 -8.27 17.76
C GLY A 459 13.35 -9.42 18.39
N GLU A 460 12.35 -9.97 17.68
CA GLU A 460 11.60 -11.15 18.12
C GLU A 460 12.50 -12.38 18.31
N ARG A 461 13.47 -12.57 17.40
CA ARG A 461 14.48 -13.62 17.52
C ARG A 461 15.37 -13.42 18.75
N ALA A 462 15.88 -12.19 18.97
CA ALA A 462 16.67 -11.88 20.15
C ALA A 462 15.87 -12.09 21.45
N LEU A 463 14.57 -11.75 21.46
CA LEU A 463 13.67 -12.05 22.58
C LEU A 463 13.52 -13.56 22.81
N GLY A 464 13.43 -14.37 21.75
CA GLY A 464 13.39 -15.83 21.85
C GLY A 464 14.67 -16.47 22.39
N LEU A 465 15.82 -15.82 22.21
CA LEU A 465 17.12 -16.25 22.76
C LEU A 465 17.38 -15.73 24.18
N TRP A 466 16.60 -14.76 24.65
CA TRP A 466 16.91 -13.99 25.86
C TRP A 466 17.10 -14.86 27.11
N ASP A 467 16.23 -15.83 27.31
CA ASP A 467 16.19 -16.64 28.54
C ASP A 467 17.22 -17.80 28.53
N VAL A 468 17.82 -18.12 27.38
CA VAL A 468 18.85 -19.17 27.23
C VAL A 468 20.28 -18.62 27.17
N VAL A 469 20.44 -17.30 27.01
CA VAL A 469 21.74 -16.63 26.93
C VAL A 469 22.13 -16.09 28.31
N PRO A 470 23.28 -16.49 28.88
CA PRO A 470 23.80 -15.91 30.11
C PRO A 470 24.06 -14.41 29.95
N ASP A 471 23.63 -13.61 30.93
CA ASP A 471 23.86 -12.15 30.97
C ASP A 471 23.40 -11.39 29.71
N ALA A 472 22.27 -11.82 29.11
CA ALA A 472 21.71 -11.24 27.90
C ALA A 472 21.52 -9.72 27.98
N ALA A 473 21.19 -9.19 29.17
CA ALA A 473 21.03 -7.75 29.39
C ALA A 473 22.34 -6.97 29.16
N ALA A 474 23.47 -7.47 29.67
CA ALA A 474 24.77 -6.84 29.45
C ALA A 474 25.19 -6.91 27.98
N LEU A 475 24.98 -8.06 27.32
CA LEU A 475 25.30 -8.25 25.90
C LEU A 475 24.43 -7.37 24.98
N ALA A 476 23.16 -7.19 25.31
CA ALA A 476 22.24 -6.34 24.55
C ALA A 476 22.50 -4.84 24.80
N GLY A 477 23.08 -4.50 25.96
CA GLY A 477 23.20 -3.13 26.45
C GLY A 477 21.86 -2.50 26.83
N MET A 478 20.84 -3.33 27.14
CA MET A 478 19.48 -2.91 27.48
C MET A 478 18.74 -4.02 28.24
N SER A 479 17.59 -3.71 28.85
CA SER A 479 16.73 -4.71 29.48
C SER A 479 15.87 -5.46 28.46
N LYS A 480 15.30 -6.61 28.86
CA LYS A 480 14.31 -7.36 28.05
C LYS A 480 13.12 -6.48 27.67
N LEU A 481 12.61 -5.72 28.64
CA LEU A 481 11.48 -4.79 28.46
C LEU A 481 11.81 -3.69 27.44
N GLU A 482 13.03 -3.15 27.47
CA GLU A 482 13.47 -2.17 26.48
C GLU A 482 13.56 -2.78 25.08
N LEU A 483 14.06 -4.02 24.94
CA LEU A 483 14.08 -4.73 23.66
C LEU A 483 12.66 -4.99 23.14
N MET A 484 11.71 -5.39 24.00
CA MET A 484 10.31 -5.56 23.62
C MET A 484 9.69 -4.25 23.12
N GLY A 485 9.91 -3.14 23.82
CA GLY A 485 9.43 -1.81 23.42
C GLY A 485 10.01 -1.35 22.08
N ARG A 486 11.33 -1.53 21.87
CA ARG A 486 12.01 -1.22 20.59
C ARG A 486 11.49 -2.09 19.44
N THR A 487 11.31 -3.39 19.68
CA THR A 487 10.76 -4.34 18.70
C THR A 487 9.33 -3.98 18.33
N ALA A 488 8.49 -3.59 19.31
CA ALA A 488 7.13 -3.12 19.05
C ALA A 488 7.13 -1.83 18.21
N SER A 489 8.06 -0.91 18.47
CA SER A 489 8.25 0.28 17.64
C SER A 489 8.68 -0.06 16.21
N HIS A 490 9.50 -1.09 16.02
CA HIS A 490 9.87 -1.61 14.69
C HIS A 490 8.67 -2.22 13.96
N LEU A 491 7.87 -3.06 14.62
CA LEU A 491 6.62 -3.59 14.05
C LEU A 491 5.68 -2.47 13.61
N ARG A 492 5.50 -1.44 14.45
CA ARG A 492 4.69 -0.26 14.10
C ARG A 492 5.19 0.40 12.83
N ASN A 493 6.49 0.71 12.77
CA ASN A 493 7.08 1.37 11.61
C ASN A 493 7.11 0.47 10.36
N ALA A 494 6.96 -0.85 10.52
CA ALA A 494 6.78 -1.79 9.42
C ALA A 494 5.32 -1.88 8.93
N GLY A 495 4.39 -1.13 9.53
CA GLY A 495 2.96 -1.21 9.23
C GLY A 495 2.21 -2.33 9.97
N GLU A 496 2.90 -3.10 10.82
CA GLU A 496 2.33 -4.23 11.56
C GLU A 496 1.71 -3.76 12.90
N GLY A 497 0.76 -2.83 12.82
CA GLY A 497 0.18 -2.12 13.96
C GLY A 497 -0.44 -3.04 15.03
N ASP A 498 -1.18 -4.08 14.63
CA ASP A 498 -1.78 -5.03 15.57
C ASP A 498 -0.73 -5.86 16.32
N ARG A 499 0.32 -6.33 15.63
CA ARG A 499 1.42 -7.06 16.26
C ARG A 499 2.24 -6.15 17.18
N SER A 500 2.45 -4.90 16.78
CA SER A 500 3.06 -3.88 17.62
C SER A 500 2.28 -3.67 18.94
N LEU A 501 0.95 -3.54 18.84
CA LEU A 501 0.08 -3.40 20.00
C LEU A 501 0.08 -4.67 20.88
N ALA A 502 0.13 -5.85 20.27
CA ALA A 502 0.23 -7.11 21.02
C ALA A 502 1.55 -7.20 21.81
N LEU A 503 2.67 -6.85 21.18
CA LEU A 503 4.00 -6.93 21.81
C LEU A 503 4.17 -5.90 22.94
N VAL A 504 3.69 -4.66 22.78
CA VAL A 504 3.76 -3.66 23.87
C VAL A 504 2.84 -4.04 25.04
N LYS A 505 1.70 -4.69 24.78
CA LYS A 505 0.83 -5.24 25.85
C LYS A 505 1.51 -6.37 26.61
N ALA A 506 2.21 -7.26 25.91
CA ALA A 506 3.01 -8.31 26.56
C ALA A 506 4.12 -7.70 27.43
N ALA A 507 4.84 -6.69 26.92
CA ALA A 507 5.86 -5.97 27.68
C ALA A 507 5.28 -5.33 28.95
N LEU A 508 4.11 -4.69 28.87
CA LEU A 508 3.44 -4.10 30.03
C LEU A 508 2.98 -5.15 31.05
N ALA A 509 2.60 -6.35 30.62
CA ALA A 509 2.20 -7.43 31.53
C ALA A 509 3.39 -7.98 32.34
N GLU A 510 4.60 -7.92 31.79
CA GLU A 510 5.85 -8.33 32.45
C GLU A 510 6.54 -7.18 33.21
N CYS A 511 6.15 -5.93 32.96
CA CYS A 511 6.81 -4.73 33.49
C CYS A 511 6.27 -4.37 34.89
N PRO A 512 7.12 -4.37 35.94
CA PRO A 512 6.74 -3.81 37.24
C PRO A 512 6.34 -2.34 37.12
N ARG A 513 5.35 -1.91 37.91
CA ARG A 513 4.85 -0.51 37.86
C ARG A 513 5.89 0.52 38.27
N ASP A 514 6.87 0.13 39.08
CA ASP A 514 8.01 0.92 39.52
C ASP A 514 9.24 0.77 38.61
N ASP A 515 9.12 0.10 37.45
CA ASP A 515 10.18 0.06 36.45
C ASP A 515 10.23 1.40 35.66
N PRO A 516 11.44 1.96 35.38
CA PRO A 516 11.58 3.18 34.57
C PRO A 516 10.98 3.11 33.17
N ASN A 517 10.79 1.91 32.61
CA ASN A 517 10.19 1.72 31.29
C ASN A 517 8.66 1.73 31.31
N TYR A 518 8.02 1.54 32.46
CA TYR A 518 6.56 1.42 32.57
C TYR A 518 5.83 2.62 31.92
N PRO A 519 6.17 3.89 32.21
CA PRO A 519 5.51 5.04 31.58
C PRO A 519 5.76 5.11 30.07
N ARG A 520 6.96 4.72 29.61
CA ARG A 520 7.32 4.70 28.18
C ARG A 520 6.50 3.66 27.42
N LEU A 521 6.32 2.47 27.98
CA LEU A 521 5.52 1.41 27.39
C LEU A 521 4.02 1.78 27.37
N LEU A 522 3.52 2.47 28.40
CA LEU A 522 2.16 3.04 28.37
C LEU A 522 2.01 4.08 27.27
N ARG A 523 2.94 5.04 27.17
CA ARG A 523 2.96 6.05 26.09
C ARG A 523 2.92 5.37 24.72
N ASP A 524 3.77 4.38 24.51
CA ASP A 524 3.83 3.61 23.26
C ASP A 524 2.51 2.88 22.98
N LYS A 525 1.90 2.21 23.97
CA LYS A 525 0.58 1.59 23.85
C LYS A 525 -0.50 2.60 23.45
N GLY A 526 -0.50 3.80 24.05
CA GLY A 526 -1.41 4.88 23.68
C GLY A 526 -1.28 5.25 22.20
N LEU A 527 -0.05 5.54 21.76
CA LEU A 527 0.23 5.82 20.34
C LEU A 527 -0.20 4.68 19.41
N TYR A 528 -0.02 3.42 19.83
CA TYR A 528 -0.29 2.27 18.95
C TYR A 528 -1.77 2.00 18.82
N LEU A 529 -2.56 2.23 19.88
CA LEU A 529 -4.03 2.22 19.81
C LEU A 529 -4.53 3.24 18.78
N ALA A 530 -3.99 4.46 18.81
CA ALA A 530 -4.35 5.50 17.85
C ALA A 530 -4.02 5.10 16.40
N ASN A 531 -2.84 4.55 16.15
CA ASN A 531 -2.41 4.16 14.80
C ASN A 531 -3.27 3.06 14.17
N VAL A 532 -3.84 2.16 14.98
CA VAL A 532 -4.73 1.09 14.50
C VAL A 532 -6.22 1.45 14.61
N GLY A 533 -6.54 2.70 14.93
CA GLY A 533 -7.92 3.18 15.06
C GLY A 533 -8.70 2.54 16.21
N LYS A 534 -8.03 2.13 17.30
CA LYS A 534 -8.68 1.55 18.48
C LYS A 534 -8.85 2.59 19.59
N ALA A 535 -10.01 2.57 20.24
CA ALA A 535 -10.31 3.42 21.39
C ALA A 535 -9.38 3.17 22.60
N GLY A 536 -9.35 4.11 23.54
CA GLY A 536 -8.62 4.00 24.81
C GLY A 536 -7.24 4.65 24.84
N SER A 537 -6.80 5.31 23.76
CA SER A 537 -5.51 6.01 23.73
C SER A 537 -5.38 7.10 24.80
N VAL A 538 -6.42 7.89 25.03
CA VAL A 538 -6.41 9.02 26.00
C VAL A 538 -6.14 8.50 27.42
N ALA A 539 -6.95 7.54 27.89
CA ALA A 539 -6.81 6.95 29.23
C ALA A 539 -5.41 6.33 29.47
N VAL A 540 -4.83 5.70 28.45
CA VAL A 540 -3.49 5.11 28.56
C VAL A 540 -2.39 6.18 28.62
N LEU A 541 -2.54 7.30 27.91
CA LEU A 541 -1.60 8.42 27.96
C LEU A 541 -1.69 9.20 29.28
N GLU A 542 -2.90 9.35 29.84
CA GLU A 542 -3.10 9.87 31.19
C GLU A 542 -2.44 8.95 32.24
N GLU A 543 -2.59 7.63 32.12
CA GLU A 543 -1.90 6.65 32.98
C GLU A 543 -0.37 6.79 32.86
N ALA A 544 0.16 7.02 31.65
CA ALA A 544 1.59 7.23 31.44
C ALA A 544 2.11 8.48 32.18
N LEU A 545 1.36 9.59 32.15
CA LEU A 545 1.72 10.81 32.88
C LEU A 545 1.64 10.60 34.40
N ALA A 546 0.56 9.98 34.88
CA ALA A 546 0.40 9.65 36.30
C ALA A 546 1.53 8.73 36.80
N ALA A 547 1.98 7.78 35.97
CA ALA A 547 3.11 6.91 36.29
C ALA A 547 4.45 7.67 36.34
N LEU A 548 4.66 8.70 35.52
CA LEU A 548 5.83 9.58 35.65
C LEU A 548 5.77 10.37 36.96
N ASP A 549 4.62 10.95 37.28
CA ASP A 549 4.46 11.79 38.47
C ASP A 549 4.62 10.97 39.77
N ALA A 550 4.08 9.74 39.81
CA ALA A 550 4.21 8.83 40.95
C ALA A 550 5.66 8.44 41.25
N ARG A 551 6.56 8.52 40.27
CA ARG A 551 7.99 8.26 40.42
C ARG A 551 8.78 9.48 40.88
N GLY A 552 8.15 10.64 40.99
CA GLY A 552 8.82 11.91 41.25
C GLY A 552 9.56 12.45 40.02
N ASP A 553 9.36 11.85 38.84
CA ASP A 553 9.96 12.30 37.59
C ASP A 553 9.19 13.51 37.06
N THR A 554 9.03 14.61 37.82
CA THR A 554 8.17 15.78 37.48
C THR A 554 8.82 16.82 36.57
N GLY A 555 10.13 16.72 36.34
CA GLY A 555 10.90 17.68 35.54
C GLY A 555 10.61 17.67 34.03
N PRO A 556 11.09 18.66 33.27
CA PRO A 556 10.89 18.74 31.84
C PRO A 556 11.75 17.69 31.11
N THR A 557 11.15 16.53 30.82
CA THR A 557 11.82 15.45 30.09
C THR A 557 11.23 15.28 28.70
N GLU A 558 12.01 14.73 27.76
CA GLU A 558 11.51 14.41 26.42
C GLU A 558 10.33 13.41 26.48
N LEU A 559 10.37 12.44 27.40
CA LEU A 559 9.25 11.51 27.57
C LEU A 559 7.97 12.23 28.01
N ARG A 560 8.05 13.18 28.95
CA ARG A 560 6.89 14.01 29.32
C ARG A 560 6.42 14.86 28.14
N ALA A 561 7.31 15.54 27.43
CA ALA A 561 6.98 16.36 26.26
C ALA A 561 6.23 15.54 25.19
N THR A 562 6.76 14.38 24.83
CA THR A 562 6.14 13.50 23.82
C THR A 562 4.83 12.89 24.29
N THR A 563 4.67 12.60 25.58
CA THR A 563 3.43 12.06 26.14
C THR A 563 2.34 13.12 26.19
N LEU A 564 2.65 14.34 26.65
CA LEU A 564 1.72 15.48 26.64
C LEU A 564 1.30 15.84 25.21
N THR A 565 2.25 15.89 24.28
CA THR A 565 1.94 16.18 22.86
C THR A 565 1.03 15.12 22.25
N ALA A 566 1.29 13.84 22.53
CA ALA A 566 0.43 12.75 22.08
C ALA A 566 -0.97 12.84 22.69
N LEU A 567 -1.07 13.13 23.99
CA LEU A 567 -2.34 13.28 24.70
C LEU A 567 -3.14 14.46 24.15
N ALA A 568 -2.53 15.65 24.04
CA ALA A 568 -3.16 16.83 23.47
C ALA A 568 -3.69 16.56 22.05
N GLY A 569 -2.88 15.91 21.21
CA GLY A 569 -3.30 15.53 19.86
C GLY A 569 -4.40 14.47 19.81
N ARG A 570 -4.63 13.68 20.86
CA ARG A 570 -5.78 12.76 20.97
C ARG A 570 -7.02 13.45 21.51
N LEU A 571 -6.87 14.29 22.51
CA LEU A 571 -7.96 15.12 23.03
C LEU A 571 -8.53 16.02 21.94
N MET A 572 -7.68 16.61 21.10
CA MET A 572 -8.08 17.40 19.92
C MET A 572 -8.94 16.59 18.94
N ILE A 573 -8.52 15.38 18.57
CA ILE A 573 -9.26 14.52 17.62
C ILE A 573 -10.55 13.92 18.22
N ASP A 574 -10.55 13.66 19.52
CA ASP A 574 -11.73 13.22 20.28
C ASP A 574 -12.69 14.39 20.55
N GLY A 575 -12.25 15.64 20.31
CA GLY A 575 -13.03 16.86 20.49
C GLY A 575 -13.14 17.38 21.92
N ARG A 576 -12.27 16.92 22.82
CA ARG A 576 -12.14 17.45 24.19
C ARG A 576 -11.26 18.70 24.17
N LEU A 577 -11.76 19.77 23.56
CA LEU A 577 -10.96 20.94 23.18
C LEU A 577 -10.35 21.68 24.39
N ASP A 578 -11.08 21.80 25.51
CA ASP A 578 -10.55 22.43 26.73
C ASP A 578 -9.33 21.69 27.27
N ASP A 579 -9.46 20.37 27.43
CA ASP A 579 -8.38 19.50 27.89
C ASP A 579 -7.21 19.50 26.88
N ALA A 580 -7.52 19.58 25.58
CA ALA A 580 -6.53 19.63 24.51
C ALA A 580 -5.68 20.91 24.60
N VAL A 581 -6.31 22.07 24.80
CA VAL A 581 -5.62 23.36 24.99
C VAL A 581 -4.73 23.31 26.23
N GLU A 582 -5.28 22.91 27.39
CA GLU A 582 -4.50 22.85 28.63
C GLU A 582 -3.29 21.91 28.49
N THR A 583 -3.50 20.74 27.89
CA THR A 583 -2.44 19.75 27.70
C THR A 583 -1.41 20.24 26.68
N ALA A 584 -1.82 20.92 25.61
CA ALA A 584 -0.92 21.47 24.61
C ALA A 584 -0.07 22.61 25.18
N ASP A 585 -0.63 23.47 26.03
CA ASP A 585 0.12 24.54 26.70
C ASP A 585 1.16 23.97 27.66
N ARG A 586 0.80 22.93 28.43
CA ARG A 586 1.75 22.17 29.25
C ARG A 586 2.84 21.50 28.39
N ALA A 587 2.47 20.94 27.24
CA ALA A 587 3.42 20.35 26.31
C ALA A 587 4.41 21.40 25.77
N LEU A 588 3.93 22.59 25.42
CA LEU A 588 4.73 23.71 24.92
C LEU A 588 5.69 24.23 25.99
N ALA A 589 5.24 24.37 27.23
CA ALA A 589 6.10 24.77 28.35
C ALA A 589 7.27 23.79 28.53
N VAL A 590 6.97 22.49 28.58
CA VAL A 590 8.00 21.44 28.70
C VAL A 590 8.93 21.44 27.48
N ALA A 591 8.38 21.53 26.25
CA ALA A 591 9.16 21.54 25.01
C ALA A 591 10.12 22.74 24.94
N THR A 592 9.69 23.89 25.45
CA THR A 592 10.50 25.11 25.53
C THR A 592 11.62 24.97 26.55
N GLU A 593 11.34 24.41 27.73
CA GLU A 593 12.37 24.18 28.77
C GLU A 593 13.45 23.19 28.32
N ILE A 594 13.10 22.15 27.55
CA ILE A 594 14.09 21.21 26.98
C ILE A 594 14.75 21.73 25.69
N GLY A 595 14.38 22.92 25.21
CA GLY A 595 14.93 23.51 24.00
C GLY A 595 14.65 22.70 22.72
N SER A 596 13.43 22.20 22.55
CA SER A 596 13.02 21.44 21.35
C SER A 596 12.12 22.26 20.42
N PRO A 597 12.66 22.92 19.37
CA PRO A 597 11.87 23.66 18.39
C PRO A 597 10.74 22.83 17.79
N ARG A 598 11.07 21.57 17.46
CA ARG A 598 10.11 20.60 16.92
C ARG A 598 8.92 20.38 17.84
N TYR A 599 9.12 20.04 19.12
CA TYR A 599 7.98 19.80 20.01
C TYR A 599 7.25 21.10 20.38
N SER A 600 7.95 22.25 20.42
CA SER A 600 7.31 23.55 20.59
C SER A 600 6.41 23.89 19.39
N SER A 601 6.83 23.58 18.16
CA SER A 601 6.01 23.72 16.97
C SER A 601 4.77 22.82 17.03
N ILE A 602 4.95 21.52 17.32
CA ILE A 602 3.83 20.56 17.36
C ILE A 602 2.82 20.93 18.46
N ALA A 603 3.29 21.30 19.65
CA ALA A 603 2.41 21.71 20.75
C ALA A 603 1.64 22.99 20.40
N THR A 604 2.33 24.02 19.91
CA THR A 604 1.71 25.28 19.44
C THR A 604 0.67 25.02 18.34
N ASN A 605 0.97 24.12 17.40
CA ASN A 605 0.06 23.75 16.33
C ASN A 605 -1.24 23.11 16.85
N ILE A 606 -1.14 22.15 17.77
CA ILE A 606 -2.33 21.51 18.39
C ILE A 606 -3.12 22.53 19.19
N ALA A 607 -2.44 23.42 19.91
CA ALA A 607 -3.07 24.46 20.70
C ALA A 607 -3.79 25.49 19.81
N GLY A 608 -3.23 25.82 18.64
CA GLY A 608 -3.84 26.69 17.64
C GLY A 608 -5.16 26.11 17.09
N ILE A 609 -5.14 24.85 16.68
CA ILE A 609 -6.36 24.14 16.24
C ILE A 609 -7.42 24.13 17.34
N SER A 610 -7.03 23.70 18.55
CA SER A 610 -7.99 23.49 19.64
C SER A 610 -8.62 24.81 20.12
N ARG A 611 -7.88 25.93 20.05
CA ARG A 611 -8.40 27.28 20.33
C ARG A 611 -9.31 27.78 19.21
N ALA A 612 -8.91 27.59 17.96
CA ALA A 612 -9.76 27.95 16.81
C ALA A 612 -11.12 27.24 16.92
N ASP A 613 -11.12 25.91 17.08
CA ASP A 613 -12.31 25.07 17.18
C ASP A 613 -13.20 25.41 18.41
N ARG A 614 -12.64 26.05 19.45
CA ARG A 614 -13.38 26.58 20.60
C ARG A 614 -14.00 27.97 20.38
N GLY A 615 -13.67 28.63 19.28
CA GLY A 615 -14.18 29.94 18.90
C GLY A 615 -13.15 31.07 18.86
N ASP A 616 -11.93 30.86 19.34
CA ASP A 616 -10.84 31.84 19.31
C ASP A 616 -10.11 31.80 17.95
N VAL A 617 -10.85 31.89 16.85
CA VAL A 617 -10.36 31.65 15.47
C VAL A 617 -9.14 32.50 15.11
N VAL A 618 -9.16 33.79 15.43
CA VAL A 618 -8.06 34.72 15.12
C VAL A 618 -6.78 34.32 15.86
N GLU A 619 -6.88 33.98 17.15
CA GLU A 619 -5.75 33.53 17.94
C GLU A 619 -5.25 32.16 17.46
N GLY A 620 -6.16 31.23 17.17
CA GLY A 620 -5.83 29.91 16.67
C GLY A 620 -5.04 29.95 15.36
N LEU A 621 -5.46 30.76 14.39
CA LEU A 621 -4.73 30.96 13.13
C LEU A 621 -3.35 31.61 13.36
N ALA A 622 -3.25 32.59 14.27
CA ALA A 622 -1.96 33.19 14.62
C ALA A 622 -1.00 32.18 15.26
N LEU A 623 -1.51 31.27 16.09
CA LEU A 623 -0.72 30.18 16.66
C LEU A 623 -0.26 29.17 15.61
N LEU A 624 -1.05 28.89 14.57
CA LEU A 624 -0.61 28.05 13.46
C LEU A 624 0.57 28.68 12.72
N GLU A 625 0.53 29.98 12.44
CA GLU A 625 1.68 30.69 11.87
C GLU A 625 2.89 30.66 12.80
N ARG A 626 2.68 30.83 14.11
CA ARG A 626 3.76 30.70 15.08
C ARG A 626 4.35 29.29 15.10
N ALA A 627 3.53 28.26 14.95
CA ALA A 627 4.00 26.89 14.84
C ALA A 627 4.84 26.66 13.58
N ARG A 628 4.50 27.29 12.46
CA ARG A 628 5.31 27.27 11.23
C ARG A 628 6.69 27.87 11.47
N GLU A 629 6.77 29.01 12.17
CA GLU A 629 8.04 29.64 12.53
C GLU A 629 8.88 28.77 13.48
N LEU A 630 8.25 28.21 14.52
CA LEU A 630 8.91 27.35 15.51
C LEU A 630 9.40 26.02 14.92
N ALA A 631 8.89 25.60 13.78
CA ALA A 631 9.32 24.36 13.13
C ALA A 631 10.82 24.41 12.76
N ASP A 632 11.39 25.60 12.55
CA ASP A 632 12.82 25.81 12.30
C ASP A 632 13.42 24.89 11.22
N GLY A 633 12.68 24.71 10.12
CA GLY A 633 13.07 23.84 9.01
C GLY A 633 12.84 22.34 9.24
N ASP A 634 12.26 21.92 10.37
CA ASP A 634 11.81 20.54 10.59
C ASP A 634 10.65 20.20 9.63
N GLY A 635 10.95 19.40 8.62
CA GLY A 635 9.99 19.04 7.57
C GLY A 635 8.73 18.37 8.10
N ALA A 636 8.83 17.55 9.16
CA ALA A 636 7.68 16.87 9.74
C ALA A 636 6.75 17.83 10.49
N ALA A 637 7.31 18.79 11.22
CA ALA A 637 6.55 19.84 11.89
C ALA A 637 5.88 20.78 10.86
N LEU A 638 6.57 21.14 9.77
CA LEU A 638 6.01 21.94 8.69
C LEU A 638 4.87 21.22 7.95
N LEU A 639 4.99 19.92 7.67
CA LEU A 639 3.91 19.10 7.10
C LEU A 639 2.66 19.10 7.99
N ARG A 640 2.85 19.06 9.32
CA ARG A 640 1.74 19.17 10.28
C ARG A 640 1.11 20.57 10.26
N TYR A 641 1.91 21.62 10.11
CA TYR A 641 1.41 22.97 9.89
C TYR A 641 0.53 23.04 8.64
N TRP A 642 1.02 22.65 7.46
CA TRP A 642 0.22 22.76 6.23
C TRP A 642 -1.06 21.92 6.31
N THR A 643 -1.00 20.74 6.92
CA THR A 643 -2.18 19.87 7.11
C THR A 643 -3.24 20.60 7.93
N ASN A 644 -2.86 21.11 9.10
CA ASN A 644 -3.81 21.69 10.03
C ASN A 644 -4.24 23.11 9.63
N ALA A 645 -3.36 23.90 9.02
CA ALA A 645 -3.69 25.23 8.52
C ALA A 645 -4.63 25.17 7.32
N SER A 646 -4.38 24.29 6.34
CA SER A 646 -5.30 24.13 5.21
C SER A 646 -6.71 23.71 5.65
N ASP A 647 -6.83 22.76 6.58
CA ASP A 647 -8.12 22.33 7.12
C ASP A 647 -8.83 23.46 7.88
N GLN A 648 -8.12 24.19 8.74
CA GLN A 648 -8.75 25.30 9.49
C GLN A 648 -9.22 26.43 8.58
N HIS A 649 -8.41 26.80 7.58
CA HIS A 649 -8.83 27.80 6.59
C HIS A 649 -10.08 27.34 5.83
N TYR A 650 -10.22 26.05 5.52
CA TYR A 650 -11.44 25.51 4.95
C TYR A 650 -12.65 25.66 5.88
N LEU A 651 -12.52 25.25 7.15
CA LEU A 651 -13.63 25.23 8.10
C LEU A 651 -14.19 26.61 8.45
N VAL A 652 -13.36 27.65 8.34
CA VAL A 652 -13.78 29.06 8.54
C VAL A 652 -14.22 29.77 7.26
N GLY A 653 -14.21 29.09 6.10
CA GLY A 653 -14.68 29.62 4.82
C GLY A 653 -13.62 30.30 3.95
N HIS A 654 -12.34 30.23 4.30
CA HIS A 654 -11.23 30.79 3.51
C HIS A 654 -10.75 29.80 2.41
N TYR A 655 -11.63 29.46 1.47
CA TYR A 655 -11.39 28.34 0.53
C TYR A 655 -10.16 28.49 -0.36
N HIS A 656 -9.92 29.67 -0.94
CA HIS A 656 -8.73 29.90 -1.77
C HIS A 656 -7.42 29.72 -0.99
N GLU A 657 -7.38 30.18 0.26
CA GLU A 657 -6.20 30.05 1.11
C GLU A 657 -6.00 28.60 1.55
N ALA A 658 -7.08 27.88 1.84
CA ALA A 658 -7.04 26.45 2.13
C ALA A 658 -6.40 25.66 0.99
N VAL A 659 -6.85 25.89 -0.26
CA VAL A 659 -6.24 25.26 -1.46
C VAL A 659 -4.77 25.62 -1.57
N ARG A 660 -4.42 26.92 -1.47
CA ARG A 660 -3.03 27.39 -1.59
C ARG A 660 -2.11 26.69 -0.60
N LEU A 661 -2.50 26.63 0.68
CA LEU A 661 -1.72 25.98 1.75
C LEU A 661 -1.62 24.47 1.55
N ALA A 662 -2.72 23.81 1.16
CA ALA A 662 -2.73 22.38 0.90
C ALA A 662 -1.81 22.01 -0.27
N GLU A 663 -1.83 22.78 -1.36
CA GLU A 663 -0.98 22.55 -2.53
C GLU A 663 0.49 22.89 -2.27
N GLU A 664 0.77 23.95 -1.52
CA GLU A 664 2.13 24.27 -1.06
C GLU A 664 2.69 23.13 -0.22
N GLY A 665 1.91 22.65 0.77
CA GLY A 665 2.29 21.51 1.58
C GLY A 665 2.48 20.23 0.75
N LEU A 666 1.59 19.96 -0.21
CA LEU A 666 1.70 18.80 -1.10
C LEU A 666 2.97 18.86 -1.95
N ALA A 667 3.31 20.03 -2.48
CA ALA A 667 4.57 20.25 -3.19
C ALA A 667 5.79 20.00 -2.30
N GLN A 668 5.71 20.40 -1.02
CA GLN A 668 6.78 20.15 -0.04
C GLN A 668 6.85 18.67 0.37
N ALA A 669 5.72 17.98 0.51
CA ALA A 669 5.68 16.54 0.75
C ALA A 669 6.34 15.76 -0.41
N ARG A 670 6.07 16.16 -1.65
CA ARG A 670 6.77 15.66 -2.85
C ARG A 670 8.27 15.94 -2.77
N ALA A 671 8.63 17.19 -2.49
CA ALA A 671 10.01 17.61 -2.35
C ALA A 671 10.74 16.96 -1.16
N GLN A 672 10.05 16.28 -0.24
CA GLN A 672 10.64 15.52 0.87
C GLN A 672 10.54 14.00 0.67
N GLY A 673 10.02 13.52 -0.48
CA GLY A 673 9.87 12.09 -0.77
C GLY A 673 8.81 11.39 0.09
N VAL A 674 7.79 12.13 0.53
CA VAL A 674 6.69 11.62 1.38
C VAL A 674 5.31 11.92 0.78
N GLU A 675 5.22 12.08 -0.55
CA GLU A 675 3.95 12.31 -1.26
C GLU A 675 2.93 11.21 -0.93
N ARG A 676 3.34 9.95 -0.97
CA ARG A 676 2.47 8.78 -0.76
C ARG A 676 1.97 8.60 0.68
N SER A 677 2.57 9.30 1.65
CA SER A 677 2.16 9.26 3.05
C SER A 677 1.55 10.60 3.48
N SER A 678 2.38 11.59 3.76
CA SER A 678 1.95 12.92 4.21
C SER A 678 1.41 13.80 3.08
N GLY A 679 1.77 13.54 1.82
CA GLY A 679 1.18 14.26 0.69
C GLY A 679 -0.29 13.92 0.48
N VAL A 680 -0.71 12.69 0.75
CA VAL A 680 -2.12 12.27 0.53
C VAL A 680 -3.09 13.01 1.43
N ILE A 681 -2.76 13.26 2.69
CA ILE A 681 -3.63 14.05 3.57
C ILE A 681 -3.74 15.50 3.08
N LEU A 682 -2.66 16.09 2.58
CA LEU A 682 -2.66 17.43 2.00
C LEU A 682 -3.47 17.49 0.70
N ALA A 683 -3.36 16.46 -0.14
CA ALA A 683 -4.23 16.30 -1.30
C ALA A 683 -5.71 16.23 -0.87
N SER A 684 -6.03 15.43 0.15
CA SER A 684 -7.40 15.35 0.70
C SER A 684 -7.91 16.71 1.21
N ASN A 685 -7.05 17.51 1.85
CA ASN A 685 -7.45 18.82 2.38
C ASN A 685 -7.70 19.88 1.31
N ALA A 686 -7.15 19.71 0.09
CA ALA A 686 -7.49 20.58 -1.03
C ALA A 686 -8.87 20.24 -1.64
N VAL A 687 -9.37 19.01 -1.47
CA VAL A 687 -10.58 18.52 -2.18
C VAL A 687 -11.86 19.26 -1.77
N ASP A 688 -12.17 19.35 -0.48
CA ASP A 688 -13.42 20.01 -0.05
C ASP A 688 -13.44 21.53 -0.36
N PRO A 689 -12.35 22.28 -0.19
CA PRO A 689 -12.24 23.66 -0.67
C PRO A 689 -12.45 23.79 -2.18
N LEU A 690 -11.93 22.86 -2.99
CA LEU A 690 -12.14 22.88 -4.43
C LEU A 690 -13.62 22.67 -4.78
N PHE A 691 -14.33 21.79 -4.07
CA PHE A 691 -15.79 21.69 -4.22
C PHE A 691 -16.51 22.98 -3.83
N ALA A 692 -16.07 23.64 -2.75
CA ALA A 692 -16.62 24.93 -2.34
C ALA A 692 -16.37 26.04 -3.38
N LEU A 693 -15.28 25.97 -4.14
CA LEU A 693 -14.95 26.88 -5.24
C LEU A 693 -15.59 26.51 -6.58
N GLY A 694 -16.27 25.36 -6.68
CA GLY A 694 -16.84 24.86 -7.93
C GLY A 694 -15.84 24.18 -8.87
N GLU A 695 -14.61 23.90 -8.42
CA GLU A 695 -13.55 23.23 -9.19
C GLU A 695 -13.64 21.69 -9.08
N TRP A 696 -14.80 21.11 -9.43
CA TRP A 696 -15.11 19.69 -9.22
C TRP A 696 -14.17 18.75 -9.97
N GLU A 697 -13.88 19.03 -11.24
CA GLU A 697 -13.01 18.18 -12.06
C GLU A 697 -11.60 18.08 -11.45
N ARG A 698 -11.05 19.20 -10.99
CA ARG A 698 -9.73 19.24 -10.34
C ARG A 698 -9.73 18.48 -9.01
N ALA A 699 -10.81 18.58 -8.25
CA ALA A 699 -10.99 17.81 -7.03
C ALA A 699 -11.04 16.29 -7.30
N GLU A 700 -11.78 15.86 -8.33
CA GLU A 700 -11.88 14.45 -8.72
C GLU A 700 -10.53 13.87 -9.19
N GLU A 701 -9.79 14.61 -10.02
CA GLU A 701 -8.43 14.26 -10.44
C GLU A 701 -7.49 14.07 -9.24
N LEU A 702 -7.60 14.97 -8.25
CA LEU A 702 -6.79 14.90 -7.05
C LEU A 702 -7.16 13.67 -6.19
N ILE A 703 -8.45 13.36 -6.05
CA ILE A 703 -8.91 12.14 -5.37
C ILE A 703 -8.40 10.89 -6.11
N ASP A 704 -8.49 10.85 -7.44
CA ASP A 704 -8.07 9.68 -8.24
C ASP A 704 -6.57 9.43 -8.10
N ARG A 705 -5.78 10.50 -8.20
CA ARG A 705 -4.34 10.43 -7.96
C ARG A 705 -4.03 9.97 -6.55
N ALA A 706 -4.67 10.55 -5.53
CA ALA A 706 -4.38 10.25 -4.14
C ALA A 706 -4.76 8.80 -3.75
N LEU A 707 -5.91 8.29 -4.23
CA LEU A 707 -6.30 6.89 -4.03
C LEU A 707 -5.37 5.92 -4.75
N ALA A 708 -4.86 6.28 -5.93
CA ALA A 708 -3.89 5.47 -6.66
C ALA A 708 -2.54 5.30 -5.92
N LEU A 709 -2.25 6.15 -4.92
CA LEU A 709 -1.05 6.03 -4.07
C LEU A 709 -1.21 5.02 -2.92
N ASP A 710 -2.36 4.33 -2.82
CA ASP A 710 -2.74 3.39 -1.75
C ASP A 710 -2.47 3.92 -0.34
N PRO A 711 -3.21 4.97 0.08
CA PRO A 711 -2.93 5.64 1.34
C PRO A 711 -3.31 4.80 2.56
N PRO A 712 -2.76 5.13 3.75
CA PRO A 712 -3.21 4.56 5.02
C PRO A 712 -4.73 4.69 5.23
N THR A 713 -5.32 3.70 5.92
CA THR A 713 -6.78 3.57 6.08
C THR A 713 -7.54 4.86 6.45
N PRO A 714 -7.11 5.68 7.44
CA PRO A 714 -7.83 6.91 7.77
C PRO A 714 -7.88 7.90 6.60
N PHE A 715 -6.79 8.03 5.84
CA PHE A 715 -6.73 8.96 4.71
C PHE A 715 -7.55 8.45 3.52
N THR A 716 -7.60 7.14 3.32
CA THR A 716 -8.54 6.50 2.38
C THR A 716 -9.99 6.84 2.73
N VAL A 717 -10.36 6.85 4.01
CA VAL A 717 -11.71 7.22 4.46
C VAL A 717 -12.05 8.67 4.08
N TYR A 718 -11.13 9.62 4.24
CA TYR A 718 -11.37 11.02 3.88
C TYR A 718 -11.63 11.20 2.38
N LEU A 719 -10.80 10.56 1.55
CA LEU A 719 -10.91 10.58 0.09
C LEU A 719 -12.17 9.87 -0.41
N LEU A 720 -12.52 8.72 0.17
CA LEU A 720 -13.74 7.99 -0.19
C LEU A 720 -14.99 8.78 0.20
N ARG A 721 -15.01 9.41 1.39
CA ARG A 721 -16.09 10.33 1.79
C ARG A 721 -16.22 11.47 0.77
N ALA A 722 -15.11 12.07 0.33
CA ALA A 722 -15.10 13.12 -0.69
C ALA A 722 -15.62 12.63 -2.05
N ARG A 723 -15.21 11.44 -2.48
CA ARG A 723 -15.67 10.82 -3.74
C ARG A 723 -17.18 10.55 -3.71
N ILE A 724 -17.70 10.06 -2.59
CA ILE A 724 -19.14 9.83 -2.43
C ILE A 724 -19.89 11.16 -2.51
N TRP A 725 -19.38 12.22 -1.87
CA TRP A 725 -19.94 13.56 -1.99
C TRP A 725 -19.96 14.05 -3.45
N ALA A 726 -18.83 13.94 -4.16
CA ALA A 726 -18.76 14.29 -5.59
C ALA A 726 -19.81 13.53 -6.42
N LEU A 727 -19.88 12.21 -6.28
CA LEU A 727 -20.85 11.39 -7.01
C LEU A 727 -22.30 11.81 -6.74
N LEU A 728 -22.66 12.13 -5.49
CA LEU A 728 -24.02 12.58 -5.16
C LEU A 728 -24.37 13.90 -5.85
N TRP A 729 -23.47 14.89 -5.77
CA TRP A 729 -23.73 16.23 -6.30
C TRP A 729 -23.55 16.32 -7.82
N ARG A 730 -22.92 15.30 -8.43
CA ARG A 730 -22.89 15.06 -9.88
C ARG A 730 -24.08 14.24 -10.40
N GLY A 731 -25.03 13.86 -9.53
CA GLY A 731 -26.24 13.12 -9.90
C GLY A 731 -26.07 11.60 -10.01
N GLU A 732 -24.93 11.05 -9.61
CA GLU A 732 -24.59 9.63 -9.70
C GLU A 732 -24.94 8.83 -8.43
N THR A 733 -26.17 9.01 -7.93
CA THR A 733 -26.63 8.48 -6.63
C THR A 733 -26.43 6.97 -6.47
N GLU A 734 -26.65 6.17 -7.53
CA GLU A 734 -26.44 4.73 -7.45
C GLU A 734 -24.95 4.35 -7.23
N ARG A 735 -24.03 5.04 -7.91
CA ARG A 735 -22.59 4.81 -7.74
C ARG A 735 -22.14 5.23 -6.34
N ALA A 736 -22.62 6.38 -5.87
CA ALA A 736 -22.38 6.84 -4.51
C ALA A 736 -22.85 5.81 -3.47
N THR A 737 -24.05 5.26 -3.66
CA THR A 737 -24.65 4.24 -2.76
C THR A 737 -23.84 2.95 -2.74
N ARG A 738 -23.42 2.44 -3.90
CA ARG A 738 -22.57 1.23 -3.98
C ARG A 738 -21.22 1.45 -3.30
N LEU A 739 -20.59 2.60 -3.54
CA LEU A 739 -19.31 2.94 -2.93
C LEU A 739 -19.43 3.00 -1.39
N TRP A 740 -20.43 3.73 -0.89
CA TRP A 740 -20.75 3.79 0.54
C TRP A 740 -20.94 2.41 1.18
N GLN A 741 -21.77 1.56 0.58
CA GLN A 741 -22.02 0.21 1.12
C GLN A 741 -20.74 -0.63 1.22
N SER A 742 -19.86 -0.52 0.21
CA SER A 742 -18.58 -1.25 0.21
C SER A 742 -17.56 -0.69 1.19
N SER A 743 -17.58 0.61 1.47
CA SER A 743 -16.59 1.29 2.33
C SER A 743 -17.04 1.44 3.79
N ARG A 744 -18.34 1.24 4.08
CA ARG A 744 -18.93 1.48 5.42
C ARG A 744 -18.20 0.78 6.57
N PRO A 745 -17.79 -0.51 6.49
CA PRO A 745 -17.09 -1.16 7.60
C PRO A 745 -15.77 -0.46 7.95
N SER A 746 -15.00 -0.04 6.94
CA SER A 746 -13.74 0.67 7.14
C SER A 746 -13.96 2.08 7.71
N MET A 747 -15.01 2.79 7.24
CA MET A 747 -15.38 4.10 7.77
C MET A 747 -15.82 4.04 9.23
N ALA A 748 -16.64 3.06 9.59
CA ALA A 748 -17.17 2.89 10.95
C ALA A 748 -16.05 2.76 12.00
N ALA A 749 -14.98 2.02 11.68
CA ALA A 749 -13.83 1.87 12.59
C ALA A 749 -13.13 3.21 12.89
N VAL A 750 -13.03 4.10 11.89
CA VAL A 750 -12.41 5.43 12.08
C VAL A 750 -13.34 6.39 12.82
N MET A 751 -14.65 6.33 12.56
CA MET A 751 -15.66 7.16 13.24
C MET A 751 -15.75 6.92 14.76
N GLU A 752 -15.34 5.74 15.25
CA GLU A 752 -15.28 5.45 16.68
C GLU A 752 -14.24 6.31 17.42
N VAL A 753 -13.19 6.74 16.74
CA VAL A 753 -12.01 7.40 17.35
C VAL A 753 -11.78 8.83 16.88
N GLU A 754 -12.45 9.28 15.82
CA GLU A 754 -12.28 10.63 15.25
C GLU A 754 -13.63 11.37 15.12
N MET A 755 -13.78 12.49 15.83
CA MET A 755 -15.02 13.26 15.80
C MET A 755 -15.26 13.91 14.44
N GLN A 756 -14.24 14.49 13.81
CA GLN A 756 -14.37 15.10 12.49
C GLN A 756 -14.85 14.09 11.43
N THR A 757 -14.36 12.85 11.51
CA THR A 757 -14.74 11.76 10.61
C THR A 757 -16.18 11.31 10.86
N ARG A 758 -16.59 11.22 12.13
CA ARG A 758 -17.97 10.90 12.51
C ARG A 758 -18.96 11.91 11.94
N LEU A 759 -18.68 13.21 12.09
CA LEU A 759 -19.53 14.30 11.58
C LEU A 759 -19.54 14.32 10.04
N GLY A 760 -18.37 14.24 9.41
CA GLY A 760 -18.24 14.26 7.96
C GLY A 760 -18.88 13.06 7.26
N VAL A 761 -18.64 11.84 7.77
CA VAL A 761 -19.25 10.62 7.22
C VAL A 761 -20.75 10.56 7.53
N GLY A 762 -21.19 10.95 8.72
CA GLY A 762 -22.60 11.03 9.09
C GLY A 762 -23.39 11.95 8.15
N ARG A 763 -22.84 13.14 7.83
CA ARG A 763 -23.41 14.06 6.85
C ARG A 763 -23.61 13.40 5.48
N VAL A 764 -22.57 12.76 4.95
CA VAL A 764 -22.64 12.10 3.64
C VAL A 764 -23.62 10.92 3.68
N ALA A 765 -23.64 10.12 4.74
CA ALA A 765 -24.56 9.00 4.89
C ALA A 765 -26.03 9.45 4.92
N ALA A 766 -26.34 10.55 5.61
CA ALA A 766 -27.66 11.16 5.61
C ALA A 766 -28.09 11.67 4.21
N GLU A 767 -27.16 12.29 3.48
CA GLU A 767 -27.40 12.75 2.10
C GLU A 767 -27.67 11.59 1.13
N ILE A 768 -26.92 10.47 1.25
CA ILE A 768 -27.20 9.26 0.47
C ILE A 768 -28.60 8.74 0.79
N ALA A 769 -28.98 8.70 2.07
CA ALA A 769 -30.29 8.21 2.47
C ALA A 769 -31.42 9.12 1.93
N LEU A 770 -31.25 10.45 2.01
CA LEU A 770 -32.16 11.41 1.40
C LEU A 770 -32.27 11.23 -0.13
N ALA A 771 -31.14 11.04 -0.81
CA ALA A 771 -31.11 10.86 -2.26
C ALA A 771 -31.77 9.54 -2.72
N ASN A 772 -31.79 8.52 -1.86
CA ASN A 772 -32.49 7.25 -2.09
C ASN A 772 -33.92 7.21 -1.53
N ASP A 773 -34.43 8.33 -1.01
CA ASP A 773 -35.73 8.45 -0.38
C ASP A 773 -35.96 7.51 0.84
N ASP A 774 -34.88 7.13 1.53
CA ASP A 774 -34.91 6.31 2.75
C ASP A 774 -34.90 7.21 4.00
N LEU A 775 -36.04 7.82 4.31
CA LEU A 775 -36.19 8.72 5.47
C LEU A 775 -35.88 8.05 6.82
N PRO A 776 -36.27 6.78 7.08
CA PRO A 776 -35.86 6.09 8.30
C PRO A 776 -34.34 5.93 8.43
N ALA A 777 -33.63 5.67 7.34
CA ALA A 777 -32.17 5.66 7.36
C ALA A 777 -31.60 7.07 7.54
N ALA A 778 -32.14 8.08 6.84
CA ALA A 778 -31.67 9.45 6.97
C ALA A 778 -31.77 9.95 8.42
N TRP A 779 -32.90 9.68 9.10
CA TRP A 779 -33.06 9.99 10.52
C TRP A 779 -32.03 9.28 11.40
N ARG A 780 -31.76 8.00 11.13
CA ARG A 780 -30.79 7.19 11.89
C ARG A 780 -29.38 7.76 11.80
N GLU A 781 -29.02 8.35 10.66
CA GLU A 781 -27.69 8.93 10.43
C GLU A 781 -27.56 10.34 11.04
N VAL A 782 -28.63 11.16 11.09
CA VAL A 782 -28.56 12.54 11.67
C VAL A 782 -28.77 12.61 13.18
N ARG A 783 -29.60 11.72 13.76
CA ARG A 783 -29.90 11.75 15.21
C ARG A 783 -28.68 11.66 16.15
N PRO A 784 -27.56 10.97 15.82
CA PRO A 784 -26.40 10.92 16.71
C PRO A 784 -25.77 12.29 16.96
N LEU A 785 -25.99 13.28 16.07
CA LEU A 785 -25.53 14.66 16.25
C LEU A 785 -26.02 15.29 17.56
N LEU A 786 -27.20 14.90 18.05
CA LEU A 786 -27.78 15.37 19.31
C LEU A 786 -27.24 14.62 20.55
N HIS A 787 -26.54 13.50 20.33
CA HIS A 787 -26.05 12.62 21.38
C HIS A 787 -24.53 12.54 21.39
N GLU A 788 -23.85 13.53 20.78
CA GLU A 788 -22.41 13.64 20.87
C GLU A 788 -21.99 13.85 22.33
N ARG A 789 -20.90 13.16 22.72
CA ARG A 789 -20.42 13.15 24.11
C ARG A 789 -19.82 14.50 24.53
N HIS A 790 -19.34 15.25 23.56
CA HIS A 790 -18.69 16.55 23.70
C HIS A 790 -19.36 17.53 22.73
N ALA A 791 -19.15 18.83 22.94
CA ALA A 791 -19.63 19.84 21.99
C ALA A 791 -19.06 19.52 20.59
N PRO A 792 -19.90 19.43 19.55
CA PRO A 792 -19.44 19.03 18.24
C PRO A 792 -18.60 20.15 17.60
N LEU A 793 -17.66 19.77 16.74
CA LEU A 793 -16.77 20.72 16.06
C LEU A 793 -17.58 21.58 15.09
N ALA A 794 -17.64 22.90 15.33
CA ALA A 794 -18.55 23.81 14.66
C ALA A 794 -18.46 23.75 13.12
N GLY A 795 -17.25 23.82 12.56
CA GLY A 795 -17.04 23.77 11.10
C GLY A 795 -17.55 22.50 10.42
N TYR A 796 -17.61 21.37 11.13
CA TYR A 796 -18.17 20.12 10.63
C TYR A 796 -19.67 19.95 10.98
N ALA A 797 -20.09 20.46 12.14
CA ALA A 797 -21.45 20.31 12.65
C ALA A 797 -22.47 21.19 11.93
N LEU A 798 -22.11 22.43 11.61
CA LEU A 798 -22.99 23.40 10.93
C LEU A 798 -23.54 22.89 9.57
N PRO A 799 -22.70 22.40 8.64
CA PRO A 799 -23.23 21.82 7.41
C PRO A 799 -24.03 20.53 7.65
N PHE A 800 -23.74 19.79 8.73
CA PHE A 800 -24.50 18.58 9.08
C PHE A 800 -25.87 18.93 9.66
N LEU A 801 -25.99 19.99 10.45
CA LEU A 801 -27.25 20.55 10.94
C LEU A 801 -28.18 20.93 9.78
N TRP A 802 -27.65 21.56 8.73
CA TRP A 802 -28.44 21.85 7.53
C TRP A 802 -29.01 20.58 6.87
N VAL A 803 -28.21 19.50 6.79
CA VAL A 803 -28.71 18.20 6.31
C VAL A 803 -29.76 17.62 7.28
N ALA A 804 -29.58 17.77 8.60
CA ALA A 804 -30.59 17.36 9.58
C ALA A 804 -31.91 18.11 9.38
N ALA A 805 -31.89 19.41 9.10
CA ALA A 805 -33.08 20.20 8.78
C ALA A 805 -33.79 19.68 7.52
N ARG A 806 -33.04 19.29 6.49
CA ARG A 806 -33.60 18.65 5.28
C ARG A 806 -34.29 17.32 5.60
N VAL A 807 -33.70 16.51 6.49
CA VAL A 807 -34.34 15.26 6.95
C VAL A 807 -35.63 15.55 7.70
N VAL A 808 -35.61 16.51 8.64
CA VAL A 808 -36.80 16.94 9.39
C VAL A 808 -37.89 17.43 8.43
N ALA A 809 -37.56 18.32 7.50
CA ALA A 809 -38.50 18.84 6.50
C ALA A 809 -39.09 17.73 5.64
N ALA A 810 -38.27 16.78 5.18
CA ALA A 810 -38.73 15.64 4.38
C ALA A 810 -39.67 14.70 5.14
N VAL A 811 -39.42 14.47 6.44
CA VAL A 811 -40.31 13.68 7.32
C VAL A 811 -41.61 14.42 7.61
N ARG A 812 -41.56 15.73 7.87
CA ARG A 812 -42.76 16.56 8.09
C ARG A 812 -43.68 16.59 6.87
N ALA A 813 -43.10 16.72 5.67
CA ALA A 813 -43.86 16.67 4.43
C ALA A 813 -44.48 15.29 4.15
N ARG A 814 -43.90 14.21 4.69
CA ARG A 814 -44.31 12.82 4.42
C ARG A 814 -44.28 11.97 5.70
N PRO A 815 -45.14 12.24 6.70
CA PRO A 815 -45.09 11.55 7.99
C PRO A 815 -45.37 10.04 7.87
N HIS A 816 -46.09 9.62 6.82
CA HIS A 816 -46.37 8.21 6.54
C HIS A 816 -45.18 7.42 5.96
N ALA A 817 -44.11 8.10 5.54
CA ALA A 817 -42.89 7.44 5.04
C ALA A 817 -41.98 6.93 6.18
N VAL A 818 -42.31 7.25 7.43
CA VAL A 818 -41.63 6.76 8.63
C VAL A 818 -42.65 6.14 9.61
N SER A 819 -42.17 5.45 10.65
CA SER A 819 -43.06 5.01 11.74
C SER A 819 -43.52 6.19 12.59
N GLU A 820 -44.67 6.05 13.24
CA GLU A 820 -45.20 7.07 14.16
C GLU A 820 -44.18 7.44 15.26
N ALA A 821 -43.46 6.45 15.79
CA ALA A 821 -42.39 6.68 16.76
C ALA A 821 -41.27 7.57 16.21
N VAL A 822 -40.82 7.33 14.97
CA VAL A 822 -39.79 8.16 14.33
C VAL A 822 -40.32 9.56 14.03
N ALA A 823 -41.58 9.71 13.62
CA ALA A 823 -42.17 11.03 13.39
C ALA A 823 -42.23 11.87 14.67
N ILE A 824 -42.55 11.25 15.82
CA ILE A 824 -42.52 11.90 17.14
C ILE A 824 -41.09 12.29 17.52
N GLU A 825 -40.13 11.36 17.43
CA GLU A 825 -38.71 11.64 17.70
C GLU A 825 -38.20 12.83 16.88
N VAL A 826 -38.52 12.87 15.58
CA VAL A 826 -38.13 13.96 14.69
C VAL A 826 -38.73 15.29 15.13
N ALA A 827 -40.00 15.31 15.54
CA ALA A 827 -40.66 16.54 15.99
C ALA A 827 -40.07 17.06 17.31
N GLU A 828 -39.77 16.16 18.25
CA GLU A 828 -39.17 16.48 19.55
C GLU A 828 -37.72 16.96 19.43
N ALA A 829 -36.99 16.51 18.39
CA ALA A 829 -35.60 16.89 18.15
C ALA A 829 -35.40 18.29 17.57
N VAL A 830 -36.43 18.93 16.98
CA VAL A 830 -36.26 20.23 16.31
C VAL A 830 -35.78 21.34 17.25
N PRO A 831 -36.33 21.53 18.47
CA PRO A 831 -35.81 22.49 19.43
C PRO A 831 -34.35 22.19 19.84
N GLU A 832 -33.96 20.91 19.91
CA GLU A 832 -32.60 20.51 20.24
C GLU A 832 -31.61 20.90 19.13
N PHE A 833 -31.96 20.65 17.86
CA PHE A 833 -31.14 21.10 16.73
C PHE A 833 -31.00 22.61 16.67
N ARG A 834 -32.07 23.37 16.93
CA ARG A 834 -32.01 24.85 17.01
C ARG A 834 -31.13 25.32 18.16
N SER A 835 -31.23 24.68 19.33
CA SER A 835 -30.37 25.00 20.46
C SER A 835 -28.89 24.72 20.13
N LEU A 836 -28.61 23.61 19.45
CA LEU A 836 -27.25 23.30 19.00
C LEU A 836 -26.75 24.32 17.98
N LEU A 837 -27.58 24.73 17.01
CA LEU A 837 -27.24 25.77 16.04
C LEU A 837 -26.91 27.12 16.71
N GLU A 838 -27.65 27.49 17.76
CA GLU A 838 -27.42 28.70 18.55
C GLU A 838 -26.14 28.63 19.40
N GLN A 839 -25.84 27.47 20.00
CA GLN A 839 -24.58 27.23 20.72
C GLN A 839 -23.34 27.40 19.84
N LEU A 840 -23.47 27.21 18.53
CA LEU A 840 -22.40 27.36 17.54
C LEU A 840 -22.34 28.77 16.90
N SER A 841 -23.11 29.74 17.40
CA SER A 841 -23.19 31.12 16.87
C SER A 841 -21.87 31.90 16.88
N TYR A 842 -20.88 31.43 17.65
CA TYR A 842 -19.53 32.02 17.67
C TYR A 842 -18.73 31.72 16.40
N TRP A 843 -19.13 30.75 15.58
CA TRP A 843 -18.35 30.29 14.43
C TRP A 843 -18.55 31.18 13.19
N PRO A 844 -17.49 31.50 12.41
CA PRO A 844 -17.59 32.44 11.28
C PRO A 844 -18.60 32.06 10.20
N THR A 845 -18.72 30.77 9.85
CA THR A 845 -19.64 30.30 8.80
C THR A 845 -21.05 30.03 9.33
N GLN A 846 -21.32 30.25 10.62
CA GLN A 846 -22.63 29.96 11.22
C GLN A 846 -23.78 30.73 10.55
N PRO A 847 -23.67 32.03 10.22
CA PRO A 847 -24.79 32.77 9.61
C PRO A 847 -25.26 32.15 8.29
N VAL A 848 -24.33 31.61 7.48
CA VAL A 848 -24.62 30.93 6.22
C VAL A 848 -25.45 29.67 6.45
N TRP A 849 -24.96 28.80 7.34
CA TRP A 849 -25.62 27.51 7.61
C TRP A 849 -26.91 27.68 8.40
N ALA A 850 -27.00 28.69 9.27
CA ALA A 850 -28.20 29.00 10.03
C ALA A 850 -29.34 29.49 9.14
N ALA A 851 -29.03 30.37 8.17
CA ALA A 851 -30.03 30.81 7.20
C ALA A 851 -30.58 29.64 6.37
N ALA A 852 -29.70 28.75 5.90
CA ALA A 852 -30.11 27.54 5.18
C ALA A 852 -30.92 26.58 6.08
N PHE A 853 -30.49 26.36 7.32
CA PHE A 853 -31.18 25.52 8.30
C PHE A 853 -32.61 26.03 8.59
N GLU A 854 -32.76 27.32 8.89
CA GLU A 854 -34.08 27.88 9.19
C GLU A 854 -34.97 27.93 7.95
N ALA A 855 -34.41 28.19 6.76
CA ALA A 855 -35.17 28.15 5.51
C ALA A 855 -35.74 26.75 5.20
N GLU A 856 -35.04 25.67 5.56
CA GLU A 856 -35.57 24.30 5.43
C GLU A 856 -36.80 24.04 6.31
N LEU A 857 -36.87 24.67 7.49
CA LEU A 857 -37.91 24.43 8.48
C LEU A 857 -39.02 25.47 8.48
N ALA A 858 -38.81 26.62 7.83
CA ALA A 858 -39.76 27.71 7.80
C ALA A 858 -40.99 27.35 6.93
N GLU A 859 -42.16 27.63 7.47
CA GLU A 859 -43.46 27.32 6.87
C GLU A 859 -44.12 28.63 6.43
N ALA A 860 -44.72 28.65 5.23
CA ALA A 860 -45.47 29.82 4.79
C ALA A 860 -46.63 30.12 5.76
N SER A 861 -46.84 31.40 6.08
CA SER A 861 -47.90 31.83 6.99
C SER A 861 -49.30 31.73 6.39
N GLU A 862 -49.42 31.84 5.05
CA GLU A 862 -50.66 31.79 4.29
C GLU A 862 -50.42 31.17 2.90
N GLY A 863 -51.47 30.65 2.25
CA GLY A 863 -51.40 30.10 0.87
C GLY A 863 -51.35 28.57 0.80
N ALA A 864 -51.11 28.04 -0.40
CA ALA A 864 -51.17 26.59 -0.68
C ALA A 864 -50.02 25.79 -0.05
N GLY A 865 -48.93 26.45 0.37
CA GLY A 865 -47.83 25.85 1.14
C GLY A 865 -47.94 26.05 2.65
N ALA A 866 -49.04 26.61 3.17
CA ALA A 866 -49.18 26.87 4.61
C ALA A 866 -49.19 25.56 5.41
N GLY A 867 -48.26 25.44 6.36
CA GLY A 867 -48.06 24.23 7.18
C GLY A 867 -47.07 23.21 6.60
N ASP A 868 -46.50 23.47 5.42
CA ASP A 868 -45.46 22.63 4.82
C ASP A 868 -44.07 23.25 5.04
N ALA A 869 -43.14 22.48 5.59
CA ALA A 869 -41.78 22.93 5.87
C ALA A 869 -41.03 23.30 4.58
N GLY A 870 -40.27 24.39 4.62
CA GLY A 870 -39.43 24.85 3.52
C GLY A 870 -40.18 25.62 2.43
N THR A 871 -41.35 26.17 2.75
CA THR A 871 -42.20 26.93 1.82
C THR A 871 -42.19 28.45 2.05
N ASP A 872 -41.52 28.93 3.10
CA ASP A 872 -41.40 30.37 3.37
C ASP A 872 -40.39 31.04 2.42
N VAL A 873 -40.91 31.88 1.51
CA VAL A 873 -40.09 32.58 0.50
C VAL A 873 -39.13 33.60 1.12
N ALA A 874 -39.50 34.24 2.24
CA ALA A 874 -38.64 35.24 2.87
C ALA A 874 -37.41 34.60 3.52
N ALA A 875 -37.59 33.42 4.14
CA ALA A 875 -36.50 32.62 4.70
C ALA A 875 -35.55 32.14 3.60
N TRP A 876 -36.06 31.65 2.47
CA TRP A 876 -35.21 31.28 1.33
C TRP A 876 -34.48 32.46 0.71
N ARG A 877 -35.10 33.64 0.63
CA ARG A 877 -34.41 34.86 0.18
C ARG A 877 -33.25 35.23 1.11
N ALA A 878 -33.44 35.13 2.42
CA ALA A 878 -32.37 35.34 3.40
C ALA A 878 -31.26 34.28 3.26
N ALA A 879 -31.62 33.02 2.98
CA ALA A 879 -30.65 31.96 2.71
C ALA A 879 -29.85 32.20 1.42
N VAL A 880 -30.47 32.70 0.35
CA VAL A 880 -29.78 33.10 -0.89
C VAL A 880 -28.82 34.26 -0.64
N GLU A 881 -29.23 35.27 0.13
CA GLU A 881 -28.37 36.39 0.51
C GLU A 881 -27.16 35.92 1.33
N ALA A 882 -27.39 35.04 2.32
CA ALA A 882 -26.32 34.46 3.12
C ALA A 882 -25.38 33.56 2.29
N ALA A 883 -25.91 32.80 1.32
CA ALA A 883 -25.13 31.94 0.45
C ALA A 883 -24.29 32.70 -0.60
N ALA A 884 -24.51 34.01 -0.76
CA ALA A 884 -23.67 34.88 -1.59
C ALA A 884 -22.41 35.39 -0.87
N ALA A 885 -22.27 35.11 0.44
CA ALA A 885 -21.09 35.48 1.21
C ALA A 885 -19.85 34.70 0.72
N PRO A 886 -18.64 35.30 0.73
CA PRO A 886 -17.41 34.60 0.36
C PRO A 886 -17.12 33.34 1.19
N GLU A 887 -17.62 33.31 2.43
CA GLU A 887 -17.48 32.20 3.37
C GLU A 887 -18.48 31.05 3.12
N ALA A 888 -19.41 31.21 2.17
CA ALA A 888 -20.38 30.20 1.79
C ALA A 888 -19.84 29.31 0.67
N PRO A 889 -20.03 27.98 0.73
CA PRO A 889 -19.59 27.11 -0.36
C PRO A 889 -20.47 27.31 -1.59
N GLY A 890 -19.86 27.39 -2.77
CA GLY A 890 -20.52 27.77 -4.02
C GLY A 890 -21.70 26.87 -4.43
N PHE A 891 -21.72 25.60 -4.02
CA PHE A 891 -22.87 24.73 -4.30
C PHE A 891 -24.14 25.14 -3.55
N LEU A 892 -24.01 25.86 -2.42
CA LEU A 892 -25.14 26.19 -1.55
C LEU A 892 -26.05 27.26 -2.17
N ILE A 893 -25.51 28.23 -2.90
CA ILE A 893 -26.32 29.26 -3.56
C ILE A 893 -27.19 28.66 -4.67
N ALA A 894 -26.67 27.71 -5.45
CA ALA A 894 -27.46 26.98 -6.45
C ALA A 894 -28.63 26.24 -5.80
N TYR A 895 -28.35 25.56 -4.68
CA TYR A 895 -29.36 24.87 -3.90
C TYR A 895 -30.42 25.83 -3.32
N ALA A 896 -30.00 26.94 -2.70
CA ALA A 896 -30.90 27.91 -2.10
C ALA A 896 -31.82 28.58 -3.14
N LEU A 897 -31.30 28.92 -4.33
CA LEU A 897 -32.09 29.47 -5.44
C LEU A 897 -33.14 28.47 -5.96
N LEU A 898 -32.76 27.20 -6.09
CA LEU A 898 -33.70 26.13 -6.44
C LEU A 898 -34.83 26.04 -5.41
N ARG A 899 -34.48 26.02 -4.12
CA ARG A 899 -35.47 25.92 -3.04
C ARG A 899 -36.34 27.17 -2.91
N GLN A 900 -35.79 28.36 -3.17
CA GLN A 900 -36.57 29.59 -3.29
C GLN A 900 -37.61 29.46 -4.42
N GLY A 901 -37.21 28.95 -5.59
CA GLY A 901 -38.14 28.71 -6.70
C GLY A 901 -39.24 27.71 -6.37
N GLU A 902 -38.92 26.63 -5.65
CA GLU A 902 -39.92 25.67 -5.15
C GLU A 902 -40.90 26.32 -4.14
N ALA A 903 -40.41 27.17 -3.24
CA ALA A 903 -41.24 27.92 -2.29
C ALA A 903 -42.15 28.95 -3.00
N GLU A 904 -41.63 29.66 -3.99
CA GLU A 904 -42.40 30.60 -4.82
C GLU A 904 -43.50 29.88 -5.62
N LEU A 905 -43.23 28.67 -6.12
CA LEU A 905 -44.24 27.80 -6.73
C LEU A 905 -45.33 27.38 -5.74
N ALA A 906 -44.95 27.01 -4.51
CA ALA A 906 -45.91 26.67 -3.45
C ALA A 906 -46.79 27.89 -3.06
N GLY A 907 -46.23 29.11 -3.13
CA GLY A 907 -46.93 30.38 -2.99
C GLY A 907 -47.70 30.83 -4.25
N ALA A 908 -47.72 30.03 -5.32
CA ALA A 908 -48.33 30.30 -6.63
C ALA A 908 -47.75 31.52 -7.40
N ASP A 909 -46.53 31.97 -7.09
CA ASP A 909 -45.82 33.01 -7.84
C ASP A 909 -44.92 32.41 -8.93
N ARG A 910 -45.54 32.03 -10.05
CA ARG A 910 -44.82 31.45 -11.21
C ARG A 910 -43.78 32.38 -11.84
N ALA A 911 -43.95 33.70 -11.73
CA ALA A 911 -43.06 34.67 -12.36
C ALA A 911 -41.76 34.82 -11.55
N ALA A 912 -41.88 34.91 -10.22
CA ALA A 912 -40.73 34.87 -9.32
C ALA A 912 -40.03 33.51 -9.45
N ALA A 913 -40.78 32.41 -9.40
CA ALA A 913 -40.23 31.06 -9.52
C ALA A 913 -39.41 30.86 -10.80
N ARG A 914 -39.86 31.38 -11.95
CA ARG A 914 -39.10 31.34 -13.20
C ARG A 914 -37.73 32.02 -13.06
N THR A 915 -37.71 33.17 -12.40
CA THR A 915 -36.48 33.96 -12.21
C THR A 915 -35.50 33.22 -11.30
N SER A 916 -35.98 32.72 -10.16
CA SER A 916 -35.19 31.97 -9.19
C SER A 916 -34.67 30.65 -9.77
N LEU A 917 -35.51 29.91 -10.51
CA LEU A 917 -35.12 28.66 -11.16
C LEU A 917 -34.12 28.89 -12.30
N GLN A 918 -34.25 29.98 -13.08
CA GLN A 918 -33.23 30.33 -14.09
C GLN A 918 -31.89 30.65 -13.43
N ALA A 919 -31.89 31.46 -12.37
CA ALA A 919 -30.68 31.77 -11.64
C ALA A 919 -30.05 30.50 -11.02
N ALA A 920 -30.87 29.58 -10.47
CA ALA A 920 -30.40 28.30 -9.96
C ALA A 920 -29.74 27.45 -11.05
N LEU A 921 -30.32 27.43 -12.26
CA LEU A 921 -29.77 26.73 -13.42
C LEU A 921 -28.40 27.30 -13.82
N ASP A 922 -28.32 28.62 -13.99
CA ASP A 922 -27.10 29.31 -14.41
C ASP A 922 -25.94 29.10 -13.41
N VAL A 923 -26.25 29.13 -12.10
CA VAL A 923 -25.27 28.89 -11.03
C VAL A 923 -24.90 27.41 -10.94
N ALA A 924 -25.86 26.48 -11.11
CA ALA A 924 -25.56 25.05 -11.12
C ALA A 924 -24.66 24.65 -12.30
N ASP A 925 -24.91 25.20 -13.49
CA ASP A 925 -24.11 24.92 -14.69
C ASP A 925 -22.69 25.49 -14.57
N SER A 926 -22.56 26.76 -14.16
CA SER A 926 -21.26 27.40 -13.97
C SER A 926 -20.46 26.82 -12.81
N GLY A 927 -21.15 26.33 -11.77
CA GLY A 927 -20.55 25.71 -10.58
C GLY A 927 -20.44 24.19 -10.64
N GLY A 928 -20.79 23.53 -11.75
CA GLY A 928 -20.64 22.08 -11.94
C GLY A 928 -21.55 21.18 -11.10
N VAL A 929 -22.67 21.72 -10.57
CA VAL A 929 -23.57 21.08 -9.60
C VAL A 929 -24.74 20.37 -10.31
N ILE A 930 -24.43 19.27 -11.01
CA ILE A 930 -25.38 18.56 -11.89
C ILE A 930 -26.67 18.13 -11.15
N ALA A 931 -26.57 17.70 -9.89
CA ALA A 931 -27.74 17.27 -9.13
C ALA A 931 -28.77 18.41 -8.94
N VAL A 932 -28.32 19.65 -8.80
CA VAL A 932 -29.18 20.83 -8.71
C VAL A 932 -29.73 21.19 -10.08
N HIS A 933 -28.89 21.21 -11.13
CA HIS A 933 -29.33 21.39 -12.53
C HIS A 933 -30.50 20.45 -12.87
N ASP A 934 -30.31 19.15 -12.65
CA ASP A 934 -31.30 18.14 -13.00
C ASP A 934 -32.60 18.32 -12.22
N ARG A 935 -32.52 18.77 -10.96
CA ARG A 935 -33.70 19.06 -10.14
C ARG A 935 -34.41 20.33 -10.60
N VAL A 936 -33.69 21.40 -10.94
CA VAL A 936 -34.26 22.63 -11.51
C VAL A 936 -35.04 22.31 -12.78
N VAL A 937 -34.46 21.53 -13.70
CA VAL A 937 -35.13 21.12 -14.95
C VAL A 937 -36.40 20.32 -14.65
N ARG A 938 -36.37 19.37 -13.70
CA ARG A 938 -37.56 18.60 -13.30
C ARG A 938 -38.66 19.47 -12.69
N VAL A 939 -38.30 20.39 -11.79
CA VAL A 939 -39.25 21.30 -11.12
C VAL A 939 -39.88 22.25 -12.13
N ALA A 940 -39.07 22.85 -13.02
CA ALA A 940 -39.56 23.74 -14.06
C ALA A 940 -40.49 23.01 -15.04
N ALA A 941 -40.13 21.80 -15.47
CA ALA A 941 -40.98 20.98 -16.33
C ALA A 941 -42.32 20.63 -15.67
N ALA A 942 -42.29 20.18 -14.39
CA ALA A 942 -43.51 19.88 -13.63
C ALA A 942 -44.40 21.13 -13.43
N ALA A 943 -43.81 22.31 -13.30
CA ALA A 943 -44.52 23.57 -13.15
C ALA A 943 -44.95 24.22 -14.48
N GLY A 944 -44.53 23.69 -15.63
CA GLY A 944 -44.75 24.28 -16.96
C GLY A 944 -44.00 25.59 -17.20
N ILE A 945 -42.86 25.79 -16.54
CA ILE A 945 -41.99 26.96 -16.69
C ILE A 945 -40.91 26.67 -17.73
N ALA A 946 -40.85 27.49 -18.77
CA ALA A 946 -39.74 27.44 -19.73
C ALA A 946 -38.50 28.15 -19.15
N LEU A 947 -37.34 27.50 -19.19
CA LEU A 947 -36.04 28.07 -18.85
C LEU A 947 -35.19 28.25 -20.11
N GLU A 948 -34.33 29.26 -20.12
CA GLU A 948 -33.34 29.49 -21.16
C GLU A 948 -32.17 28.51 -21.02
N GLY A 949 -31.53 28.12 -22.13
CA GLY A 949 -30.42 27.16 -22.14
C GLY A 949 -30.85 25.68 -22.07
N VAL A 950 -32.05 25.38 -21.57
CA VAL A 950 -32.66 24.05 -21.63
C VAL A 950 -33.18 23.82 -23.05
N GLY A 951 -32.35 23.19 -23.90
CA GLY A 951 -32.62 22.99 -25.32
C GLY A 951 -34.03 22.49 -25.59
N GLY A 952 -34.78 23.25 -26.40
CA GLY A 952 -36.12 22.88 -26.88
C GLY A 952 -36.09 21.56 -27.65
N GLY A 953 -36.38 20.47 -26.95
CA GLY A 953 -36.61 19.15 -27.52
C GLY A 953 -37.87 18.58 -26.90
N ALA A 954 -38.87 18.28 -27.72
CA ALA A 954 -39.94 17.37 -27.36
C ALA A 954 -39.31 16.02 -26.97
N GLY A 955 -39.05 15.80 -25.68
CA GLY A 955 -38.25 14.66 -25.24
C GLY A 955 -37.96 14.57 -23.75
N LEU A 956 -38.71 15.25 -22.89
CA LEU A 956 -38.74 14.97 -21.45
C LEU A 956 -40.20 15.06 -20.98
N VAL A 957 -40.89 13.92 -21.01
CA VAL A 957 -42.19 13.77 -20.35
C VAL A 957 -41.94 13.70 -18.85
N ALA A 958 -42.68 14.50 -18.09
CA ALA A 958 -42.67 14.53 -16.63
C ALA A 958 -42.90 13.14 -16.02
N PRO A 959 -42.33 12.83 -14.84
CA PRO A 959 -42.80 11.71 -14.04
C PRO A 959 -44.10 12.14 -13.34
N GLU A 960 -45.24 11.93 -13.98
CA GLU A 960 -46.52 11.92 -13.26
C GLU A 960 -46.71 10.55 -12.60
N ALA A 961 -47.00 10.59 -11.30
CA ALA A 961 -47.52 9.46 -10.57
C ALA A 961 -48.84 8.99 -11.21
N GLY A 962 -48.82 7.78 -11.78
CA GLY A 962 -49.98 6.93 -12.03
C GLY A 962 -51.12 7.50 -12.88
N VAL A 963 -51.18 7.09 -14.16
CA VAL A 963 -52.33 6.42 -14.82
C VAL A 963 -52.02 6.19 -16.31
N ALA A 964 -52.11 4.92 -16.73
CA ALA A 964 -52.36 4.37 -18.07
C ALA A 964 -51.77 5.08 -19.32
N GLY A 965 -50.62 4.59 -19.79
CA GLY A 965 -50.18 4.81 -21.18
C GLY A 965 -50.75 3.73 -22.11
N THR A 966 -51.24 4.14 -23.28
CA THR A 966 -51.62 3.24 -24.39
C THR A 966 -50.36 2.61 -25.00
N PRO A 967 -50.40 1.32 -25.41
CA PRO A 967 -49.23 0.61 -25.92
C PRO A 967 -48.71 1.23 -27.21
N SER A 968 -47.38 1.25 -27.39
CA SER A 968 -46.76 1.66 -28.66
C SER A 968 -46.88 0.56 -29.72
N ASP A 969 -46.81 0.91 -31.01
CA ASP A 969 -46.82 -0.07 -32.12
C ASP A 969 -45.67 -1.10 -32.01
N ALA A 970 -44.58 -0.75 -31.32
CA ALA A 970 -43.46 -1.66 -31.03
C ALA A 970 -43.80 -2.69 -29.94
N ASP A 971 -44.61 -2.31 -28.93
CA ASP A 971 -45.05 -3.22 -27.86
C ASP A 971 -46.00 -4.30 -28.38
N VAL A 972 -46.85 -3.94 -29.35
CA VAL A 972 -47.79 -4.86 -30.01
C VAL A 972 -47.04 -5.90 -30.86
N LEU A 973 -45.97 -5.49 -31.56
CA LEU A 973 -45.13 -6.41 -32.34
C LEU A 973 -44.32 -7.35 -31.44
N ALA A 974 -43.73 -6.84 -30.35
CA ALA A 974 -42.90 -7.62 -29.42
C ALA A 974 -43.71 -8.69 -28.66
N ALA A 975 -44.98 -8.41 -28.37
CA ALA A 975 -45.89 -9.37 -27.74
C ALA A 975 -46.33 -10.52 -28.65
N ALA A 976 -46.39 -10.27 -29.97
CA ALA A 976 -46.70 -11.30 -30.97
C ALA A 976 -45.60 -12.37 -31.07
N GLU A 977 -44.35 -12.04 -30.73
CA GLU A 977 -43.19 -12.94 -30.77
C GLU A 977 -43.01 -13.83 -29.52
N LEU A 978 -43.86 -13.66 -28.51
CA LEU A 978 -43.87 -14.55 -27.35
C LEU A 978 -44.40 -15.92 -27.74
N THR A 979 -43.76 -16.97 -27.24
CA THR A 979 -44.30 -18.34 -27.35
C THR A 979 -45.53 -18.52 -26.45
N ALA A 980 -46.37 -19.52 -26.73
CA ALA A 980 -47.52 -19.83 -25.88
C ALA A 980 -47.12 -20.05 -24.40
N ARG A 981 -45.93 -20.63 -24.17
CA ARG A 981 -45.42 -20.87 -22.83
C ARG A 981 -44.91 -19.60 -22.14
N GLU A 982 -44.28 -18.70 -22.88
CA GLU A 982 -43.85 -17.40 -22.38
C GLU A 982 -45.04 -16.49 -22.04
N ARG A 983 -46.14 -16.54 -22.81
CA ARG A 983 -47.38 -15.84 -22.47
C ARG A 983 -47.97 -16.31 -21.14
N GLN A 984 -48.06 -17.62 -20.91
CA GLN A 984 -48.54 -18.16 -19.62
C GLN A 984 -47.65 -17.73 -18.44
N VAL A 985 -46.32 -17.73 -18.63
CA VAL A 985 -45.39 -17.26 -17.60
C VAL A 985 -45.56 -15.76 -17.36
N LEU A 986 -45.75 -14.96 -18.41
CA LEU A 986 -45.97 -13.52 -18.32
C LEU A 986 -47.27 -13.16 -17.57
N GLU A 987 -48.35 -13.92 -17.76
CA GLU A 987 -49.59 -13.74 -16.99
C GLU A 987 -49.37 -13.98 -15.49
N LEU A 988 -48.62 -15.02 -15.14
CA LEU A 988 -48.29 -15.30 -13.74
C LEU A 988 -47.30 -14.28 -13.15
N ILE A 989 -46.42 -13.69 -13.97
CA ILE A 989 -45.58 -12.55 -13.55
C ILE A 989 -46.49 -11.34 -13.25
N ALA A 990 -47.52 -11.09 -14.06
CA ALA A 990 -48.48 -10.02 -13.83
C ALA A 990 -49.35 -10.21 -12.57
N GLU A 991 -49.56 -11.46 -12.15
CA GLU A 991 -50.16 -11.80 -10.85
C GLU A 991 -49.18 -11.63 -9.66
N GLY A 992 -47.93 -11.23 -9.89
CA GLY A 992 -46.92 -11.00 -8.85
C GLY A 992 -46.22 -12.27 -8.34
N LEU A 993 -46.35 -13.41 -9.03
CA LEU A 993 -45.79 -14.68 -8.58
C LEU A 993 -44.25 -14.73 -8.77
N SER A 994 -43.56 -15.34 -7.80
CA SER A 994 -42.12 -15.61 -7.88
C SER A 994 -41.80 -16.78 -8.84
N ASN A 995 -40.54 -16.90 -9.29
CA ASN A 995 -40.10 -18.01 -10.15
C ASN A 995 -40.42 -19.40 -9.60
N ARG A 996 -40.37 -19.55 -8.27
CA ARG A 996 -40.71 -20.79 -7.59
C ARG A 996 -42.21 -21.09 -7.73
N GLN A 997 -43.05 -20.11 -7.43
CA GLN A 997 -44.51 -20.25 -7.50
C GLN A 997 -45.01 -20.43 -8.95
N ILE A 998 -44.38 -19.75 -9.91
CA ILE A 998 -44.63 -19.96 -11.35
C ILE A 998 -44.28 -21.40 -11.74
N GLY A 999 -43.14 -21.91 -11.26
CA GLY A 999 -42.75 -23.30 -11.47
C GLY A 999 -43.76 -24.30 -10.91
N GLU A 1000 -44.20 -24.09 -9.67
CA GLU A 1000 -45.23 -24.93 -9.02
C GLU A 1000 -46.57 -24.89 -9.78
N ARG A 1001 -47.02 -23.72 -10.25
CA ARG A 1001 -48.30 -23.54 -10.92
C ARG A 1001 -48.33 -24.06 -12.36
N LEU A 1002 -47.17 -24.05 -13.03
CA LEU A 1002 -47.01 -24.54 -14.41
C LEU A 1002 -46.43 -25.96 -14.47
N PHE A 1003 -46.24 -26.63 -13.33
CA PHE A 1003 -45.60 -27.95 -13.20
C PHE A 1003 -44.21 -28.04 -13.87
N ILE A 1004 -43.37 -27.02 -13.65
CA ILE A 1004 -41.96 -26.96 -14.11
C ILE A 1004 -41.02 -26.55 -12.98
N SER A 1005 -39.71 -26.76 -13.13
CA SER A 1005 -38.75 -26.32 -12.09
C SER A 1005 -38.63 -24.79 -12.06
N GLY A 1006 -38.38 -24.22 -10.86
CA GLY A 1006 -38.17 -22.77 -10.71
C GLY A 1006 -37.00 -22.21 -11.53
N LYS A 1007 -35.99 -23.04 -11.84
CA LYS A 1007 -34.90 -22.69 -12.76
C LYS A 1007 -35.40 -22.53 -14.19
N THR A 1008 -36.30 -23.40 -14.63
CA THR A 1008 -36.93 -23.32 -15.97
C THR A 1008 -37.83 -22.09 -16.08
N ALA A 1009 -38.60 -21.77 -15.03
CA ALA A 1009 -39.37 -20.54 -14.97
C ALA A 1009 -38.48 -19.29 -15.08
N SER A 1010 -37.31 -19.29 -14.42
CA SER A 1010 -36.33 -18.20 -14.51
C SER A 1010 -35.81 -17.99 -15.94
N VAL A 1011 -35.58 -19.05 -16.70
CA VAL A 1011 -35.12 -18.94 -18.10
C VAL A 1011 -36.22 -18.32 -18.98
N HIS A 1012 -37.47 -18.74 -18.80
CA HIS A 1012 -38.60 -18.11 -19.49
C HIS A 1012 -38.77 -16.63 -19.14
N VAL A 1013 -38.61 -16.26 -17.86
CA VAL A 1013 -38.64 -14.85 -17.44
C VAL A 1013 -37.55 -14.04 -18.13
N SER A 1014 -36.30 -14.53 -18.14
CA SER A 1014 -35.21 -13.82 -18.82
C SER A 1014 -35.44 -13.68 -20.32
N ALA A 1015 -36.03 -14.69 -20.97
CA ALA A 1015 -36.40 -14.62 -22.38
C ALA A 1015 -37.52 -13.59 -22.64
N ILE A 1016 -38.52 -13.52 -21.76
CA ILE A 1016 -39.61 -12.54 -21.81
C ILE A 1016 -39.08 -11.11 -21.64
N LEU A 1017 -38.23 -10.86 -20.64
CA LEU A 1017 -37.63 -9.54 -20.41
C LEU A 1017 -36.86 -9.06 -21.64
N ARG A 1018 -36.05 -9.95 -22.23
CA ARG A 1018 -35.30 -9.63 -23.45
C ARG A 1018 -36.21 -9.36 -24.66
N LYS A 1019 -37.24 -10.19 -24.89
CA LYS A 1019 -38.15 -10.03 -26.03
C LYS A 1019 -39.04 -8.80 -25.92
N LEU A 1020 -39.45 -8.45 -24.70
CA LEU A 1020 -40.26 -7.26 -24.43
C LEU A 1020 -39.42 -5.99 -24.22
N GLY A 1021 -38.08 -6.08 -24.26
CA GLY A 1021 -37.18 -4.96 -23.97
C GLY A 1021 -37.38 -4.37 -22.57
N ALA A 1022 -37.79 -5.19 -21.60
CA ALA A 1022 -38.06 -4.78 -20.22
C ALA A 1022 -36.84 -5.06 -19.33
N ALA A 1023 -36.43 -4.08 -18.53
CA ALA A 1023 -35.34 -4.21 -17.56
C ALA A 1023 -35.79 -4.95 -16.29
N THR A 1024 -37.08 -4.90 -15.95
CA THR A 1024 -37.62 -5.53 -14.73
C THR A 1024 -38.87 -6.38 -14.97
N ARG A 1025 -39.15 -7.30 -14.03
CA ARG A 1025 -40.37 -8.13 -14.04
C ARG A 1025 -41.64 -7.29 -13.96
N THR A 1026 -41.60 -6.22 -13.16
CA THR A 1026 -42.70 -5.28 -12.98
C THR A 1026 -42.98 -4.52 -14.26
N GLU A 1027 -41.93 -4.12 -14.98
CA GLU A 1027 -42.04 -3.50 -16.29
C GLU A 1027 -42.60 -4.45 -17.36
N ALA A 1028 -42.16 -5.72 -17.37
CA ALA A 1028 -42.75 -6.71 -18.28
C ALA A 1028 -44.23 -7.00 -17.97
N ALA A 1029 -44.62 -7.09 -16.69
CA ALA A 1029 -46.02 -7.22 -16.28
C ALA A 1029 -46.87 -6.02 -16.70
N TYR A 1030 -46.34 -4.80 -16.55
CA TYR A 1030 -46.99 -3.57 -16.98
C TYR A 1030 -47.22 -3.53 -18.50
N ARG A 1031 -46.17 -3.86 -19.28
CA ARG A 1031 -46.27 -3.93 -20.76
C ARG A 1031 -47.27 -5.00 -21.22
N ALA A 1032 -47.37 -6.12 -20.52
CA ALA A 1032 -48.35 -7.17 -20.79
C ALA A 1032 -49.80 -6.74 -20.50
N GLY A 1033 -50.01 -5.94 -19.44
CA GLY A 1033 -51.31 -5.38 -19.08
C GLY A 1033 -51.86 -4.40 -20.10
N ALA A 1034 -50.97 -3.70 -20.83
CA ALA A 1034 -51.32 -2.79 -21.92
C ALA A 1034 -51.72 -3.51 -23.23
N LEU A 1035 -51.57 -4.84 -23.33
CA LEU A 1035 -51.82 -5.66 -24.52
C LEU A 1035 -53.09 -6.53 -24.45
N ARG A 1036 -53.82 -6.49 -23.34
CA ARG A 1036 -55.17 -7.08 -23.18
C ARG A 1036 -56.22 -6.03 -23.48
#